data_AF-A0A2V7T7Y4-F1
#
_entry.id   AF-A0A2V7T7Y4-F1
#
_cell.length_a   1.000
_cell.length_b   1.000
_cell.length_c   1.000
_cell.angle_alpha   90.00
_cell.angle_beta   90.00
_cell.angle_gamma   90.00
#
_symmetry.space_group_name_H-M   'P 1'
#
loop_
_entity.id
_entity.type
_entity.pdbx_description
1 polymer ?
#
loop_
_entity_poly.entity_id
_entity_poly.type
_entity_poly.pdbx_seq_one_letter_code
_entity_poly.pdbx_strand_id
1 'polypeptide(L)'
;EQEVQEKELLDEDRFLELRAKAKNEGDAAFKADIGAPAVRALLERLNVDKLADELREAVAGETSQHRKKQQLKRLKIVDAFRNSGQAGEGRNDPRWMILDVIPVIPPDLRPLVPLDGGRFATSDLNDLYRRVINRNNRLQKLILHRAPEVILRNEKRMLQEAVDALFDNGRRSKAIRGRGKRPLKSLSDMLKGKQGRFRQNLLGKRVDYSGRSVIVVGPELRLHQCGLPKAMAVELFKPFIIHKLVEKGIAETVKRAKKIVEKESTEVFEILEEIIQDHPVLLNRAPTLHRLGIQAFEPVLVEGKAIRIHPLVCAAFNADFDGDQMAVHVPLSFESQLESRLLMISSNNVLKPSDGRPVAEPSQDMVLGCYFLTKEPADFEQAEVKAKAGRVSSLAELDIGVATKRLGYHSPVYYWAGGEQGWVYTTAGRVVFHSILPDGLRRQGFMNQVMRKRDLSELVFDSYRRAGLASTVQFLDNLKEFGFRYATMGGVSIGVEDLEIPADKASLLHDAEGRVERFQKAYATGQITFGERYNKVIDAWTHANNDIADAMVKTMQRSKGGFNPVFMMFDSGSRGSRDQIRQLAGMRGLMAKPQKKLTGGIGEIIESPIKSNFREGLSVLEYFISTHGARKGLADTALKTADAGYLTRRLVDVAQDVTITEEDCGTILGLEMSALKEGEDIIEPLRERLVGCVALDEVTDPHELDEDERPKLLVEAGKLIDEETAQAIEDAGIESVRIRSVLTCEAKRGVCRMCYGRNLATMDMVDLGEAVGILAAQSIGEPGTQLTLRTFHIGGTAARIAEQTVRKTKVEGVIEYGDRLSFVETPEKQQIVTSYEGELILKAQSHGEGSGSGKLAVHSRFHVPLGATLMVADGAKVARDGVLFTWDPYTNPIMTDVGGVVRFVDIVDDETVREELDELTGRRQRVIIEDRDKKLHPHIEIIQKKGEKEKRLRDFVIPEGAQLTVEDGQEVYAGLVLAKVSREAYKTRDITGGLPRVAELFEARRPKDPATISEVDGTVRFGEIKRGKREIYVHPEEGEPQLYEVPAGKHLRVHEGDRVRAGD
;
A
#
# COMPACT_ATOMS: atom_id res chain seq x y z
N GLU A 1 -37.12 20.22 -55.15
CA GLU A 1 -36.27 20.01 -53.96
C GLU A 1 -36.78 18.78 -53.24
N GLN A 2 -35.90 17.88 -52.77
CA GLN A 2 -36.36 16.71 -52.00
C GLN A 2 -36.82 17.18 -50.62
N GLU A 3 -38.06 16.83 -50.25
CA GLU A 3 -38.68 17.23 -48.97
C GLU A 3 -38.09 16.52 -47.74
N VAL A 4 -37.14 15.60 -47.95
CA VAL A 4 -36.51 14.79 -46.90
C VAL A 4 -35.01 14.70 -47.10
N GLN A 5 -34.27 14.66 -45.98
CA GLN A 5 -32.82 14.51 -45.97
C GLN A 5 -32.39 13.03 -45.84
N GLU A 6 -31.19 12.72 -46.33
CA GLU A 6 -30.61 11.39 -46.14
C GLU A 6 -30.38 11.13 -44.63
N LYS A 7 -30.89 10.00 -44.13
CA LYS A 7 -30.88 9.58 -42.70
C LYS A 7 -31.88 10.33 -41.81
N GLU A 8 -32.84 11.04 -42.39
CA GLU A 8 -33.98 11.56 -41.65
C GLU A 8 -34.88 10.43 -41.13
N LEU A 9 -35.31 10.52 -39.87
CA LEU A 9 -36.26 9.57 -39.29
C LEU A 9 -37.68 10.04 -39.61
N LEU A 10 -38.46 9.15 -40.19
CA LEU A 10 -39.85 9.43 -40.59
C LEU A 10 -40.80 8.64 -39.69
N ASP A 11 -41.82 9.32 -39.16
CA ASP A 11 -42.95 8.67 -38.51
C ASP A 11 -43.80 7.90 -39.54
N GLU A 12 -44.59 6.92 -39.08
CA GLU A 12 -45.33 6.00 -39.97
C GLU A 12 -46.34 6.74 -40.86
N ASP A 13 -47.08 7.71 -40.30
CA ASP A 13 -48.03 8.54 -41.04
C ASP A 13 -47.33 9.38 -42.11
N ARG A 14 -46.21 10.01 -41.74
CA ARG A 14 -45.42 10.83 -42.66
C ARG A 14 -44.78 10.01 -43.77
N PHE A 15 -44.31 8.80 -43.47
CA PHE A 15 -43.80 7.86 -44.47
C PHE A 15 -44.90 7.44 -45.46
N LEU A 16 -46.12 7.18 -44.98
CA LEU A 16 -47.24 6.81 -45.86
C LEU A 16 -47.67 7.97 -46.76
N GLU A 17 -47.71 9.20 -46.25
CA GLU A 17 -47.95 10.42 -47.02
C GLU A 17 -46.91 10.60 -48.14
N LEU A 18 -45.62 10.55 -47.78
CA LEU A 18 -44.52 10.73 -48.73
C LEU A 18 -44.47 9.60 -49.76
N ARG A 19 -44.80 8.37 -49.37
CA ARG A 19 -44.88 7.23 -50.29
C ARG A 19 -46.05 7.35 -51.26
N ALA A 20 -47.20 7.85 -50.81
CA ALA A 20 -48.35 8.12 -51.67
C ALA A 20 -48.03 9.23 -52.67
N LYS A 21 -47.38 10.31 -52.21
CA LYS A 21 -46.92 11.42 -53.04
C LYS A 21 -45.89 10.99 -54.08
N ALA A 22 -44.84 10.26 -53.66
CA ALA A 22 -43.83 9.71 -54.56
C ALA A 22 -44.44 8.79 -55.64
N LYS A 23 -45.46 7.99 -55.28
CA LYS A 23 -46.19 7.14 -56.24
C LYS A 23 -47.01 7.96 -57.25
N ASN A 24 -47.63 9.05 -56.81
CA ASN A 24 -48.41 9.94 -57.68
C ASN A 24 -47.52 10.77 -58.61
N GLU A 25 -46.32 11.14 -58.16
CA GLU A 25 -45.34 11.94 -58.90
C GLU A 25 -44.39 11.07 -59.75
N GLY A 26 -44.44 9.74 -59.63
CA GLY A 26 -43.57 8.81 -60.36
C GLY A 26 -42.12 8.80 -59.88
N ASP A 27 -41.84 9.30 -58.68
CA ASP A 27 -40.50 9.38 -58.11
C ASP A 27 -40.02 8.01 -57.60
N ALA A 28 -39.16 7.36 -58.36
CA ALA A 28 -38.53 6.09 -58.00
C ALA A 28 -37.30 6.25 -57.07
N ALA A 29 -36.86 7.47 -56.80
CA ALA A 29 -35.66 7.75 -56.01
C ALA A 29 -35.92 7.68 -54.49
N PHE A 30 -37.15 7.94 -54.05
CA PHE A 30 -37.52 7.83 -52.64
C PHE A 30 -37.55 6.36 -52.19
N LYS A 31 -36.59 5.98 -51.32
CA LYS A 31 -36.53 4.68 -50.65
C LYS A 31 -36.36 4.88 -49.15
N ALA A 32 -37.35 4.45 -48.39
CA ALA A 32 -37.27 4.36 -46.94
C ALA A 32 -37.69 2.96 -46.50
N ASP A 33 -36.84 2.35 -45.66
CA ASP A 33 -37.00 1.01 -45.10
C ASP A 33 -36.94 1.09 -43.57
N ILE A 34 -37.43 0.05 -42.89
CA ILE A 34 -37.43 -0.05 -41.42
C ILE A 34 -36.64 -1.27 -40.91
N GLY A 35 -36.00 -1.12 -39.76
CA GLY A 35 -35.34 -2.20 -39.03
C GLY A 35 -33.93 -2.54 -39.54
N ALA A 36 -33.45 -3.75 -39.21
CA ALA A 36 -32.10 -4.19 -39.55
C ALA A 36 -31.73 -4.12 -41.06
N PRO A 37 -32.64 -4.42 -42.01
CA PRO A 37 -32.36 -4.25 -43.44
C PRO A 37 -32.04 -2.81 -43.84
N ALA A 38 -32.75 -1.83 -43.25
CA ALA A 38 -32.52 -0.41 -43.51
C ALA A 38 -31.13 0.03 -43.04
N VAL A 39 -30.74 -0.39 -41.82
CA VAL A 39 -29.40 -0.10 -41.27
C VAL A 39 -28.31 -0.73 -42.12
N ARG A 40 -28.49 -1.96 -42.59
CA ARG A 40 -27.54 -2.62 -43.48
C ARG A 40 -27.39 -1.88 -44.81
N ALA A 41 -28.49 -1.46 -45.43
CA ALA A 41 -28.46 -0.69 -46.69
C ALA A 41 -27.73 0.65 -46.52
N LEU A 42 -27.87 1.32 -45.37
CA LEU A 42 -27.11 2.53 -45.05
C LEU A 42 -25.61 2.24 -44.89
N LEU A 43 -25.24 1.12 -44.25
CA LEU A 43 -23.85 0.70 -44.10
C LEU A 43 -23.21 0.28 -45.43
N GLU A 44 -23.99 -0.28 -46.35
CA GLU A 44 -23.54 -0.66 -47.68
C GLU A 44 -23.18 0.53 -48.56
N ARG A 45 -23.90 1.64 -48.43
CA ARG A 45 -23.63 2.88 -49.16
C ARG A 45 -22.46 3.67 -48.56
N LEU A 46 -21.96 3.27 -47.39
CA LEU A 46 -20.93 4.01 -46.67
C LEU A 46 -19.56 3.80 -47.33
N ASN A 47 -19.02 4.85 -47.93
CA ASN A 47 -17.63 4.86 -48.38
C ASN A 47 -16.71 5.29 -47.22
N VAL A 48 -15.98 4.33 -46.66
CA VAL A 48 -15.15 4.54 -45.47
C VAL A 48 -13.95 5.44 -45.76
N ASP A 49 -13.42 5.43 -46.99
CA ASP A 49 -12.25 6.25 -47.34
C ASP A 49 -12.63 7.72 -47.52
N LYS A 50 -13.70 8.00 -48.27
CA LYS A 50 -14.24 9.35 -48.40
C LYS A 50 -14.61 9.94 -47.04
N LEU A 51 -15.27 9.16 -46.18
CA LEU A 51 -15.65 9.61 -44.85
C LEU A 51 -14.44 9.90 -43.96
N ALA A 52 -13.33 9.16 -44.10
CA ALA A 52 -12.11 9.42 -43.34
C ALA A 52 -11.51 10.78 -43.73
N ASP A 53 -11.46 11.07 -45.04
CA ASP A 53 -10.88 12.31 -45.55
C ASP A 53 -11.77 13.52 -45.19
N GLU A 54 -13.10 13.41 -45.34
CA GLU A 54 -14.06 14.41 -44.87
C GLU A 54 -13.92 14.70 -43.36
N LEU A 55 -13.74 13.66 -42.53
CA LEU A 55 -13.57 13.82 -41.09
C LEU A 55 -12.23 14.47 -40.74
N ARG A 56 -11.16 14.24 -41.50
CA ARG A 56 -9.87 14.93 -41.28
C ARG A 56 -9.96 16.41 -41.61
N GLU A 57 -10.61 16.75 -42.72
CA GLU A 57 -10.86 18.16 -43.08
C GLU A 57 -11.75 18.85 -42.04
N ALA A 58 -12.83 18.19 -41.61
CA ALA A 58 -13.72 18.73 -40.58
C ALA A 58 -12.99 18.96 -39.25
N VAL A 59 -12.12 18.03 -38.82
CA VAL A 59 -11.34 18.17 -37.58
C VAL A 59 -10.30 19.29 -37.68
N ALA A 60 -9.75 19.55 -38.87
CA ALA A 60 -8.82 20.65 -39.09
C ALA A 60 -9.51 22.02 -39.02
N GLY A 61 -10.74 22.13 -39.55
CA GLY A 61 -11.53 23.37 -39.55
C GLY A 61 -12.37 23.62 -38.29
N GLU A 62 -12.57 22.62 -37.43
CA GLU A 62 -13.45 22.73 -36.26
C GLU A 62 -12.77 23.45 -35.09
N THR A 63 -13.38 24.56 -34.66
CA THR A 63 -12.93 25.39 -33.53
C THR A 63 -13.47 24.89 -32.19
N SER A 64 -14.62 24.21 -32.16
CA SER A 64 -15.20 23.68 -30.92
C SER A 64 -14.47 22.43 -30.44
N GLN A 65 -13.84 22.48 -29.26
CA GLN A 65 -13.15 21.33 -28.66
C GLN A 65 -14.06 20.11 -28.48
N HIS A 66 -15.33 20.30 -28.12
CA HIS A 66 -16.28 19.20 -27.92
C HIS A 66 -16.58 18.47 -29.24
N ARG A 67 -16.92 19.22 -30.30
CA ARG A 67 -17.22 18.66 -31.63
C ARG A 67 -15.98 18.02 -32.24
N LYS A 68 -14.82 18.66 -32.11
CA LYS A 68 -13.53 18.12 -32.53
C LYS A 68 -13.23 16.77 -31.86
N LYS A 69 -13.45 16.66 -30.54
CA LYS A 69 -13.27 15.40 -29.81
C LYS A 69 -14.25 14.30 -30.27
N GLN A 70 -15.49 14.66 -30.59
CA GLN A 70 -16.49 13.71 -31.10
C GLN A 70 -16.13 13.21 -32.52
N GLN A 71 -15.72 14.12 -33.41
CA GLN A 71 -15.25 13.79 -34.75
C GLN A 71 -13.97 12.95 -34.71
N LEU A 72 -12.99 13.28 -33.86
CA LEU A 72 -11.77 12.48 -33.65
C LEU A 72 -12.08 11.05 -33.19
N LYS A 73 -13.03 10.87 -32.27
CA LYS A 73 -13.48 9.53 -31.86
C LYS A 73 -14.06 8.74 -33.03
N ARG A 74 -14.85 9.40 -33.89
CA ARG A 74 -15.43 8.77 -35.07
C ARG A 74 -14.35 8.43 -36.10
N LEU A 75 -13.43 9.36 -36.37
CA LEU A 75 -12.30 9.16 -37.27
C LEU A 75 -11.46 7.95 -36.84
N LYS A 76 -11.17 7.81 -35.55
CA LYS A 76 -10.44 6.64 -35.02
C LYS A 76 -11.11 5.30 -35.36
N ILE A 77 -12.44 5.24 -35.34
CA ILE A 77 -13.19 4.02 -35.71
C ILE A 77 -13.11 3.80 -37.23
N VAL A 78 -13.28 4.85 -38.02
CA VAL A 78 -13.22 4.79 -39.50
C VAL A 78 -11.82 4.38 -39.97
N ASP A 79 -10.77 4.95 -39.40
CA ASP A 79 -9.37 4.58 -39.66
C ASP A 79 -9.08 3.15 -39.20
N ALA A 80 -9.66 2.68 -38.08
CA ALA A 80 -9.54 1.29 -37.67
C ALA A 80 -10.16 0.34 -38.72
N PHE A 81 -11.34 0.65 -39.26
CA PHE A 81 -11.92 -0.13 -40.38
C PHE A 81 -11.03 -0.05 -41.63
N ARG A 82 -10.42 1.10 -41.90
CA ARG A 82 -9.44 1.28 -43.00
C ARG A 82 -8.21 0.40 -42.86
N ASN A 83 -7.67 0.29 -41.65
CA ASN A 83 -6.42 -0.41 -41.38
C ASN A 83 -6.63 -1.87 -40.90
N SER A 84 -7.87 -2.36 -40.92
CA SER A 84 -8.23 -3.65 -40.29
C SER A 84 -7.82 -4.91 -41.07
N GLY A 85 -7.28 -4.77 -42.29
CA GLY A 85 -6.75 -5.88 -43.10
C GLY A 85 -5.24 -5.78 -43.28
N GLN A 86 -4.54 -6.91 -43.22
CA GLN A 86 -3.13 -7.01 -43.64
C GLN A 86 -3.04 -7.13 -45.17
N ALA A 87 -1.90 -6.71 -45.72
CA ALA A 87 -1.59 -6.82 -47.15
C ALA A 87 -1.81 -8.26 -47.67
N GLY A 88 -2.96 -8.50 -48.31
CA GLY A 88 -3.35 -9.79 -48.90
C GLY A 88 -4.75 -10.29 -48.53
N GLU A 89 -5.29 -9.90 -47.37
CA GLU A 89 -6.67 -10.24 -46.96
C GLU A 89 -7.57 -9.00 -47.00
N GLY A 90 -8.80 -9.17 -47.50
CA GLY A 90 -9.74 -8.07 -47.69
C GLY A 90 -10.04 -7.28 -46.40
N ARG A 91 -10.20 -5.97 -46.53
CA ARG A 91 -10.62 -5.04 -45.46
C ARG A 91 -11.95 -5.47 -44.83
N ASN A 92 -12.11 -5.29 -43.52
CA ASN A 92 -13.40 -5.53 -42.86
C ASN A 92 -14.49 -4.61 -43.44
N ASP A 93 -15.62 -5.20 -43.79
CA ASP A 93 -16.77 -4.48 -44.33
C ASP A 93 -17.75 -4.06 -43.20
N PRO A 94 -18.15 -2.78 -43.10
CA PRO A 94 -19.14 -2.33 -42.12
C PRO A 94 -20.45 -3.13 -42.13
N ARG A 95 -20.83 -3.71 -43.28
CA ARG A 95 -22.03 -4.54 -43.42
C ARG A 95 -22.02 -5.78 -42.52
N TRP A 96 -20.85 -6.29 -42.14
CA TRP A 96 -20.72 -7.49 -41.30
C TRP A 96 -21.20 -7.29 -39.85
N MET A 97 -21.47 -6.05 -39.42
CA MET A 97 -22.11 -5.78 -38.13
C MET A 97 -23.56 -6.28 -38.08
N ILE A 98 -24.21 -6.48 -39.24
CA ILE A 98 -25.55 -7.06 -39.35
C ILE A 98 -25.42 -8.51 -39.82
N LEU A 99 -25.66 -9.45 -38.90
CA LEU A 99 -25.50 -10.88 -39.16
C LEU A 99 -26.71 -11.46 -39.91
N ASP A 100 -26.45 -12.04 -41.07
CA ASP A 100 -27.44 -12.85 -41.81
C ASP A 100 -27.49 -14.30 -41.34
N VAL A 101 -26.35 -14.82 -40.88
CA VAL A 101 -26.16 -16.22 -40.51
C VAL A 101 -25.51 -16.27 -39.14
N ILE A 102 -26.07 -17.10 -38.25
CA ILE A 102 -25.55 -17.30 -36.89
C ILE A 102 -24.93 -18.70 -36.81
N PRO A 103 -23.63 -18.83 -36.51
CA PRO A 103 -23.00 -20.12 -36.32
C PRO A 103 -23.52 -20.82 -35.05
N VAL A 104 -23.64 -22.14 -35.10
CA VAL A 104 -24.07 -22.96 -33.96
C VAL A 104 -22.86 -23.68 -33.37
N ILE A 105 -22.68 -23.56 -32.06
CA ILE A 105 -21.57 -24.22 -31.34
C ILE A 105 -21.69 -25.76 -31.44
N PRO A 106 -20.56 -26.48 -31.61
CA PRO A 106 -20.54 -27.94 -31.62
C PRO A 106 -21.22 -28.57 -30.39
N PRO A 107 -21.96 -29.70 -30.55
CA PRO A 107 -22.69 -30.35 -29.45
C PRO A 107 -21.85 -30.68 -28.21
N ASP A 108 -20.58 -31.05 -28.38
CA ASP A 108 -19.70 -31.43 -27.26
C ASP A 108 -19.39 -30.27 -26.30
N LEU A 109 -19.46 -29.03 -26.80
CA LEU A 109 -19.31 -27.82 -25.99
C LEU A 109 -20.63 -27.40 -25.32
N ARG A 110 -21.73 -28.07 -25.64
CA ARG A 110 -23.08 -27.90 -25.07
C ARG A 110 -23.73 -29.26 -24.79
N PRO A 111 -23.07 -30.13 -24.00
CA PRO A 111 -23.42 -31.54 -23.95
C PRO A 111 -24.80 -31.77 -23.32
N LEU A 112 -25.41 -32.88 -23.73
CA LEU A 112 -26.64 -33.40 -23.16
C LEU A 112 -26.27 -34.72 -22.49
N VAL A 113 -25.94 -34.65 -21.20
CA VAL A 113 -25.41 -35.79 -20.45
C VAL A 113 -26.56 -36.49 -19.72
N PRO A 114 -26.77 -37.79 -19.95
CA PRO A 114 -27.70 -38.56 -19.13
C PRO A 114 -27.17 -38.65 -17.69
N LEU A 115 -28.02 -38.36 -16.72
CA LEU A 115 -27.76 -38.56 -15.30
C LEU A 115 -28.46 -39.84 -14.82
N ASP A 116 -27.93 -40.43 -13.76
CA ASP A 116 -28.56 -41.57 -13.08
C ASP A 116 -30.01 -41.23 -12.71
N GLY A 117 -30.95 -42.11 -13.09
CA GLY A 117 -32.40 -41.89 -12.91
C GLY A 117 -33.14 -41.33 -14.13
N GLY A 118 -32.57 -41.43 -15.34
CA GLY A 118 -33.25 -41.10 -16.60
C GLY A 118 -33.47 -39.59 -16.84
N ARG A 119 -32.83 -38.75 -16.04
CA ARG A 119 -32.83 -37.28 -16.22
C ARG A 119 -31.68 -36.89 -17.15
N PHE A 120 -31.85 -35.78 -17.87
CA PHE A 120 -30.80 -35.23 -18.72
C PHE A 120 -30.31 -33.89 -18.17
N ALA A 121 -29.00 -33.76 -17.98
CA ALA A 121 -28.36 -32.48 -17.78
C ALA A 121 -28.20 -31.80 -19.15
N THR A 122 -28.82 -30.63 -19.32
CA THR A 122 -28.75 -29.85 -20.56
C THR A 122 -28.04 -28.54 -20.29
N SER A 123 -27.16 -28.14 -21.22
CA SER A 123 -26.55 -26.81 -21.21
C SER A 123 -27.62 -25.73 -21.47
N ASP A 124 -27.52 -24.59 -20.76
CA ASP A 124 -28.40 -23.43 -20.95
C ASP A 124 -28.40 -22.90 -22.40
N LEU A 125 -27.29 -23.07 -23.13
CA LEU A 125 -27.18 -22.70 -24.54
C LEU A 125 -28.16 -23.45 -25.43
N ASN A 126 -28.44 -24.73 -25.13
CA ASN A 126 -29.37 -25.53 -25.91
C ASN A 126 -30.79 -24.94 -25.86
N ASP A 127 -31.19 -24.41 -24.70
CA ASP A 127 -32.48 -23.74 -24.54
C ASP A 127 -32.55 -22.42 -25.32
N LEU A 128 -31.45 -21.65 -25.37
CA LEU A 128 -31.34 -20.41 -26.14
C LEU A 128 -31.35 -20.68 -27.65
N TYR A 129 -30.55 -21.64 -28.14
CA TYR A 129 -30.57 -22.07 -29.53
C TYR A 129 -31.93 -22.58 -29.97
N ARG A 130 -32.59 -23.42 -29.15
CA ARG A 130 -33.94 -23.91 -29.44
C ARG A 130 -34.93 -22.76 -29.62
N ARG A 131 -34.83 -21.69 -28.83
CA ARG A 131 -35.70 -20.51 -28.98
C ARG A 131 -35.43 -19.79 -30.31
N VAL A 132 -34.17 -19.53 -30.65
CA VAL A 132 -33.80 -18.88 -31.91
C VAL A 132 -34.29 -19.68 -33.12
N ILE A 133 -34.04 -20.99 -33.13
CA ILE A 133 -34.47 -21.90 -34.22
C ILE A 133 -35.99 -21.89 -34.36
N ASN A 134 -36.73 -22.04 -33.25
CA ASN A 134 -38.20 -22.05 -33.29
C ASN A 134 -38.77 -20.72 -33.81
N ARG A 135 -38.18 -19.59 -33.40
CA ARG A 135 -38.59 -18.25 -33.87
C ARG A 135 -38.27 -18.05 -35.35
N ASN A 136 -37.09 -18.46 -35.80
CA ASN A 136 -36.70 -18.37 -37.20
C ASN A 136 -37.60 -19.23 -38.10
N ASN A 137 -37.84 -20.48 -37.71
CA ASN A 137 -38.73 -21.38 -38.45
C ASN A 137 -40.18 -20.85 -38.49
N ARG A 138 -40.64 -20.23 -37.41
CA ARG A 138 -41.97 -19.59 -37.37
C ARG A 138 -42.04 -18.37 -38.30
N LEU A 139 -41.02 -17.51 -38.29
CA LEU A 139 -40.94 -16.36 -39.19
C LEU A 139 -40.93 -16.81 -40.66
N GLN A 140 -40.15 -17.82 -41.01
CA GLN A 140 -40.13 -18.40 -42.36
C GLN A 140 -41.51 -18.89 -42.80
N LYS A 141 -42.23 -19.62 -41.93
CA LYS A 141 -43.61 -20.06 -42.21
C LYS A 141 -44.57 -18.89 -42.41
N LEU A 142 -44.48 -17.84 -41.58
CA LEU A 142 -45.33 -16.65 -41.70
C LEU A 142 -45.09 -15.88 -43.02
N ILE A 143 -43.83 -15.81 -43.47
CA ILE A 143 -43.46 -15.22 -44.77
C ILE A 143 -44.06 -16.05 -45.91
N LEU A 144 -43.94 -17.38 -45.85
CA LEU A 144 -44.47 -18.29 -46.86
C LEU A 144 -46.00 -18.20 -47.00
N HIS A 145 -46.72 -18.04 -45.88
CA HIS A 145 -48.17 -17.86 -45.86
C HIS A 145 -48.64 -16.41 -46.11
N ARG A 146 -47.73 -15.48 -46.43
CA ARG A 146 -48.03 -14.05 -46.64
C ARG A 146 -48.86 -13.44 -45.50
N ALA A 147 -48.46 -13.70 -44.25
CA ALA A 147 -49.13 -13.15 -43.08
C ALA A 147 -49.07 -11.60 -43.05
N PRO A 148 -50.01 -10.92 -42.38
CA PRO A 148 -50.01 -9.46 -42.23
C PRO A 148 -48.71 -8.89 -41.67
N GLU A 149 -48.33 -7.68 -42.09
CA GLU A 149 -47.07 -7.04 -41.69
C GLU A 149 -46.90 -6.91 -40.18
N VAL A 150 -47.97 -6.62 -39.44
CA VAL A 150 -47.93 -6.48 -37.98
C VAL A 150 -47.39 -7.74 -37.30
N ILE A 151 -47.82 -8.92 -37.77
CA ILE A 151 -47.38 -10.22 -37.23
C ILE A 151 -45.92 -10.47 -37.60
N LEU A 152 -45.53 -10.16 -38.85
CA LEU A 152 -44.15 -10.29 -39.31
C LEU A 152 -43.20 -9.37 -38.54
N ARG A 153 -43.58 -8.11 -38.29
CA ARG A 153 -42.81 -7.14 -37.48
C ARG A 153 -42.63 -7.66 -36.05
N ASN A 154 -43.69 -8.20 -35.44
CA ASN A 154 -43.59 -8.78 -34.11
C ASN A 154 -42.66 -10.00 -34.07
N GLU A 155 -42.78 -10.94 -35.02
CA GLU A 155 -41.92 -12.13 -35.03
C GLU A 155 -40.45 -11.79 -35.34
N LYS A 156 -40.18 -10.81 -36.22
CA LYS A 156 -38.83 -10.25 -36.43
C LYS A 156 -38.25 -9.68 -35.13
N ARG A 157 -39.03 -8.91 -34.37
CA ARG A 157 -38.62 -8.39 -33.05
C ARG A 157 -38.32 -9.52 -32.06
N MET A 158 -39.18 -10.54 -32.00
CA MET A 158 -38.98 -11.69 -31.10
C MET A 158 -37.77 -12.54 -31.49
N LEU A 159 -37.47 -12.67 -32.79
CA LEU A 159 -36.25 -13.31 -33.27
C LEU A 159 -35.02 -12.52 -32.85
N GLN A 160 -35.01 -11.20 -33.05
CA GLN A 160 -33.93 -10.32 -32.58
C GLN A 160 -33.72 -10.46 -31.07
N GLU A 161 -34.79 -10.49 -30.27
CA GLU A 161 -34.71 -10.72 -28.83
C GLU A 161 -34.09 -12.07 -28.45
N ALA A 162 -34.44 -13.13 -29.18
CA ALA A 162 -33.87 -14.46 -28.94
C ALA A 162 -32.38 -14.52 -29.30
N VAL A 163 -31.98 -13.84 -30.39
CA VAL A 163 -30.59 -13.72 -30.83
C VAL A 163 -29.77 -12.89 -29.85
N ASP A 164 -30.30 -11.74 -29.42
CA ASP A 164 -29.67 -10.89 -28.41
C ASP A 164 -29.44 -11.70 -27.12
N ALA A 165 -30.43 -12.47 -26.67
CA ALA A 165 -30.31 -13.28 -25.47
C ALA A 165 -29.33 -14.46 -25.60
N LEU A 166 -29.13 -15.00 -26.81
CA LEU A 166 -28.12 -16.01 -27.09
C LEU A 166 -26.70 -15.44 -26.93
N PHE A 167 -26.45 -14.24 -27.47
CA PHE A 167 -25.15 -13.59 -27.39
C PHE A 167 -24.89 -12.96 -26.03
N ASP A 168 -25.84 -12.21 -25.48
CA ASP A 168 -25.75 -11.53 -24.18
C ASP A 168 -27.13 -11.35 -23.54
N ASN A 169 -27.50 -12.28 -22.65
CA ASN A 169 -28.79 -12.31 -21.99
C ASN A 169 -28.98 -11.19 -20.94
N GLY A 170 -27.89 -10.56 -20.49
CA GLY A 170 -27.91 -9.54 -19.43
C GLY A 170 -28.07 -8.10 -19.94
N ARG A 171 -27.84 -7.86 -21.24
CA ARG A 171 -27.78 -6.50 -21.81
C ARG A 171 -29.13 -5.81 -21.95
N ARG A 172 -30.24 -6.56 -22.04
CA ARG A 172 -31.61 -6.01 -22.02
C ARG A 172 -32.20 -6.05 -20.61
N SER A 173 -33.14 -5.15 -20.31
CA SER A 173 -33.76 -4.96 -18.98
C SER A 173 -34.39 -6.22 -18.36
N LYS A 174 -34.78 -7.21 -19.17
CA LYS A 174 -35.35 -8.48 -18.68
C LYS A 174 -34.64 -9.70 -19.29
N ALA A 175 -33.75 -10.30 -18.51
CA ALA A 175 -33.08 -11.55 -18.88
C ALA A 175 -34.07 -12.71 -19.01
N ILE A 176 -33.84 -13.56 -20.02
CA ILE A 176 -34.57 -14.80 -20.21
C ILE A 176 -34.19 -15.79 -19.10
N ARG A 177 -35.21 -16.30 -18.41
CA ARG A 177 -35.08 -17.25 -17.29
C ARG A 177 -35.50 -18.66 -17.69
N GLY A 178 -34.82 -19.65 -17.11
CA GLY A 178 -35.18 -21.06 -17.21
C GLY A 178 -36.27 -21.47 -16.22
N ARG A 179 -36.56 -22.77 -16.14
CA ARG A 179 -37.58 -23.34 -15.23
C ARG A 179 -37.32 -23.00 -13.75
N GLY A 180 -36.04 -22.91 -13.34
CA GLY A 180 -35.64 -22.55 -11.98
C GLY A 180 -35.58 -21.05 -11.67
N LYS A 181 -36.24 -20.19 -12.47
CA LYS A 181 -36.19 -18.71 -12.36
C LYS A 181 -34.80 -18.06 -12.42
N ARG A 182 -33.72 -18.84 -12.56
CA ARG A 182 -32.36 -18.34 -12.84
C ARG A 182 -32.25 -17.85 -14.30
N PRO A 183 -31.50 -16.76 -14.56
CA PRO A 183 -31.18 -16.37 -15.92
C PRO A 183 -30.36 -17.46 -16.60
N LEU A 184 -30.65 -17.72 -17.88
CA LEU A 184 -29.86 -18.66 -18.69
C LEU A 184 -28.50 -18.04 -19.00
N LYS A 185 -27.42 -18.83 -18.91
CA LYS A 185 -26.08 -18.38 -19.30
C LYS A 185 -25.99 -18.21 -20.82
N SER A 186 -25.58 -17.03 -21.27
CA SER A 186 -25.35 -16.69 -22.68
C SER A 186 -23.93 -17.05 -23.13
N LEU A 187 -23.65 -16.92 -24.42
CA LEU A 187 -22.29 -17.09 -24.99
C LEU A 187 -21.29 -16.13 -24.34
N SER A 188 -21.71 -14.87 -24.17
CA SER A 188 -20.96 -13.86 -23.43
C SER A 188 -20.59 -14.31 -22.03
N ASP A 189 -21.56 -14.76 -21.24
CA ASP A 189 -21.36 -15.14 -19.83
C ASP A 189 -20.39 -16.32 -19.67
N MET A 190 -20.24 -17.16 -20.70
CA MET A 190 -19.23 -18.23 -20.70
C MET A 190 -17.80 -17.70 -20.86
N LEU A 191 -17.62 -16.51 -21.44
CA LEU A 191 -16.31 -15.89 -21.65
C LEU A 191 -15.97 -14.90 -20.55
N LYS A 192 -16.91 -14.04 -20.15
CA LYS A 192 -16.69 -12.94 -19.18
C LYS A 192 -16.96 -13.36 -17.72
N GLY A 193 -16.44 -12.58 -16.79
CA GLY A 193 -16.65 -12.76 -15.35
C GLY A 193 -15.70 -13.76 -14.69
N LYS A 194 -15.88 -13.98 -13.37
CA LYS A 194 -15.03 -14.89 -12.57
C LYS A 194 -15.18 -16.36 -12.98
N GLN A 195 -16.40 -16.78 -13.33
CA GLN A 195 -16.70 -18.13 -13.81
C GLN A 195 -16.52 -18.29 -15.33
N GLY A 196 -16.03 -17.25 -16.02
CA GLY A 196 -15.78 -17.30 -17.45
C GLY A 196 -14.54 -18.14 -17.77
N ARG A 197 -14.48 -18.67 -18.99
CA ARG A 197 -13.42 -19.57 -19.46
C ARG A 197 -12.01 -19.00 -19.28
N PHE A 198 -11.81 -17.71 -19.56
CA PHE A 198 -10.49 -17.07 -19.43
C PHE A 198 -9.93 -17.19 -18.00
N ARG A 199 -10.74 -16.90 -16.99
CA ARG A 199 -10.28 -16.88 -15.59
C ARG A 199 -10.32 -18.26 -14.94
N GLN A 200 -11.38 -19.03 -15.16
CA GLN A 200 -11.59 -20.28 -14.43
C GLN A 200 -10.94 -21.50 -15.09
N ASN A 201 -10.73 -21.49 -16.41
CA ASN A 201 -10.29 -22.67 -17.17
C ASN A 201 -8.99 -22.47 -17.95
N LEU A 202 -8.65 -21.24 -18.35
CA LEU A 202 -7.39 -20.96 -19.04
C LEU A 202 -6.28 -20.59 -18.05
N LEU A 203 -6.52 -19.58 -17.21
CA LEU A 203 -5.56 -19.16 -16.18
C LEU A 203 -5.61 -20.07 -14.95
N GLY A 204 -6.82 -20.33 -14.42
CA GLY A 204 -7.03 -21.38 -13.44
C GLY A 204 -7.23 -22.73 -14.13
N LYS A 205 -6.49 -23.76 -13.72
CA LYS A 205 -6.70 -25.13 -14.19
C LYS A 205 -6.61 -26.10 -13.04
N ARG A 206 -7.42 -27.15 -13.10
CA ARG A 206 -7.19 -28.34 -12.26
C ARG A 206 -6.06 -29.12 -12.91
N VAL A 207 -5.11 -29.55 -12.10
CA VAL A 207 -3.88 -30.21 -12.55
C VAL A 207 -3.80 -31.58 -11.88
N ASP A 208 -3.47 -32.60 -12.66
CA ASP A 208 -3.17 -33.94 -12.15
C ASP A 208 -1.82 -33.94 -11.40
N TYR A 209 -1.42 -35.07 -10.81
CA TYR A 209 -0.17 -35.17 -10.03
C TYR A 209 -0.06 -34.12 -8.92
N SER A 210 -1.19 -33.84 -8.29
CA SER A 210 -1.29 -32.90 -7.18
C SER A 210 -2.05 -33.49 -6.01
N GLY A 211 -1.71 -33.04 -4.80
CA GLY A 211 -2.33 -33.46 -3.55
C GLY A 211 -2.49 -32.27 -2.60
N ARG A 212 -3.26 -32.44 -1.53
CA ARG A 212 -3.36 -31.45 -0.46
C ARG A 212 -3.50 -32.15 0.88
N SER A 213 -2.80 -31.66 1.89
CA SER A 213 -3.03 -32.06 3.28
C SER A 213 -2.77 -30.93 4.26
N VAL A 214 -3.14 -31.15 5.51
CA VAL A 214 -2.83 -30.27 6.64
C VAL A 214 -1.32 -30.26 6.85
N ILE A 215 -0.78 -29.09 7.17
CA ILE A 215 0.63 -28.93 7.50
C ILE A 215 0.89 -29.10 8.99
N VAL A 216 2.05 -29.67 9.32
CA VAL A 216 2.58 -29.76 10.68
C VAL A 216 4.05 -29.37 10.68
N VAL A 217 4.56 -28.99 11.85
CA VAL A 217 5.96 -28.60 12.00
C VAL A 217 6.87 -29.83 11.88
N GLY A 218 7.96 -29.71 11.12
CA GLY A 218 9.03 -30.72 11.02
C GLY A 218 10.37 -30.11 11.42
N PRO A 219 10.66 -29.91 12.71
CA PRO A 219 11.90 -29.27 13.17
C PRO A 219 13.17 -30.05 12.82
N GLU A 220 13.06 -31.37 12.62
CA GLU A 220 14.14 -32.27 12.23
C GLU A 220 14.56 -32.16 10.75
N LEU A 221 13.72 -31.56 9.92
CA LEU A 221 13.99 -31.40 8.48
C LEU A 221 15.08 -30.35 8.26
N ARG A 222 15.82 -30.48 7.17
CA ARG A 222 16.71 -29.40 6.67
C ARG A 222 15.92 -28.39 5.85
N LEU A 223 16.50 -27.21 5.60
CA LEU A 223 15.80 -26.12 4.91
C LEU A 223 15.22 -26.52 3.53
N HIS A 224 15.95 -27.34 2.76
CA HIS A 224 15.56 -27.82 1.42
C HIS A 224 14.59 -29.01 1.44
N GLN A 225 14.23 -29.55 2.60
CA GLN A 225 13.46 -30.78 2.72
C GLN A 225 12.01 -30.51 3.15
N CYS A 226 11.10 -31.39 2.73
CA CYS A 226 9.74 -31.45 3.24
C CYS A 226 9.33 -32.88 3.56
N GLY A 227 8.51 -33.09 4.59
CA GLY A 227 7.98 -34.40 4.92
C GLY A 227 6.72 -34.71 4.12
N LEU A 228 6.76 -35.76 3.27
CA LEU A 228 5.63 -36.21 2.47
C LEU A 228 5.07 -37.53 3.01
N PRO A 229 3.77 -37.62 3.33
CA PRO A 229 3.14 -38.86 3.78
C PRO A 229 3.31 -39.99 2.77
N LYS A 230 3.69 -41.19 3.24
CA LYS A 230 3.89 -42.39 2.39
C LYS A 230 2.71 -42.66 1.45
N ALA A 231 1.48 -42.69 1.96
CA ALA A 231 0.28 -42.92 1.14
C ALA A 231 0.06 -41.85 0.06
N MET A 232 0.39 -40.58 0.36
CA MET A 232 0.31 -39.49 -0.60
C MET A 232 1.40 -39.63 -1.68
N ALA A 233 2.63 -39.95 -1.27
CA ALA A 233 3.74 -40.16 -2.18
C ALA A 233 3.48 -41.33 -3.15
N VAL A 234 2.93 -42.45 -2.68
CA VAL A 234 2.57 -43.59 -3.54
C VAL A 234 1.58 -43.18 -4.64
N GLU A 235 0.56 -42.39 -4.32
CA GLU A 235 -0.44 -41.97 -5.32
C GLU A 235 0.12 -40.93 -6.30
N LEU A 236 0.94 -39.99 -5.83
CA LEU A 236 1.58 -38.96 -6.67
C LEU A 236 2.60 -39.56 -7.64
N PHE A 237 3.42 -40.50 -7.18
CA PHE A 237 4.49 -41.12 -7.97
C PHE A 237 4.07 -42.42 -8.65
N LYS A 238 2.77 -42.76 -8.62
CA LYS A 238 2.23 -44.05 -9.09
C LYS A 238 2.73 -44.50 -10.46
N PRO A 239 2.77 -43.65 -11.52
CA PRO A 239 3.28 -44.10 -12.82
C PRO A 239 4.78 -44.40 -12.81
N PHE A 240 5.58 -43.65 -12.04
CA PHE A 240 7.02 -43.86 -11.91
C PHE A 240 7.32 -45.17 -11.17
N ILE A 241 6.58 -45.46 -10.11
CA ILE A 241 6.68 -46.73 -9.37
C ILE A 241 6.33 -47.90 -10.31
N ILE A 242 5.23 -47.80 -11.06
CA ILE A 242 4.82 -48.84 -12.01
C ILE A 242 5.89 -49.08 -13.07
N HIS A 243 6.49 -48.01 -13.61
CA HIS A 243 7.58 -48.12 -14.58
C HIS A 243 8.80 -48.82 -13.97
N LYS A 244 9.28 -48.38 -12.80
CA LYS A 244 10.46 -48.98 -12.16
C LYS A 244 10.24 -50.43 -11.75
N LEU A 245 9.03 -50.81 -11.32
CA LEU A 245 8.68 -52.21 -11.01
C LEU A 245 8.81 -53.12 -12.23
N VAL A 246 8.43 -52.63 -13.41
CA VAL A 246 8.56 -53.38 -14.67
C VAL A 246 10.03 -53.41 -15.13
N GLU A 247 10.73 -52.28 -15.04
CA GLU A 247 12.14 -52.16 -15.40
C GLU A 247 13.05 -53.09 -14.58
N LYS A 248 12.83 -53.17 -13.26
CA LYS A 248 13.57 -54.07 -12.36
C LYS A 248 13.14 -55.54 -12.47
N GLY A 249 12.14 -55.87 -13.29
CA GLY A 249 11.63 -57.24 -13.43
C GLY A 249 10.83 -57.78 -12.24
N ILE A 250 10.50 -56.95 -11.25
CA ILE A 250 9.67 -57.32 -10.10
C ILE A 250 8.22 -57.58 -10.55
N ALA A 251 7.76 -56.85 -11.57
CA ALA A 251 6.48 -57.05 -12.21
C ALA A 251 6.62 -57.28 -13.71
N GLU A 252 6.15 -58.43 -14.20
CA GLU A 252 6.16 -58.76 -15.63
C GLU A 252 5.24 -57.88 -16.50
N THR A 253 4.17 -57.32 -15.92
CA THR A 253 3.18 -56.51 -16.66
C THR A 253 2.71 -55.31 -15.84
N VAL A 254 2.30 -54.24 -16.53
CA VAL A 254 1.72 -53.03 -15.92
C VAL A 254 0.50 -53.35 -15.02
N LYS A 255 -0.33 -54.32 -15.42
CA LYS A 255 -1.48 -54.75 -14.60
C LYS A 255 -1.05 -55.41 -13.30
N ARG A 256 0.01 -56.24 -13.33
CA ARG A 256 0.57 -56.86 -12.12
C ARG A 256 1.24 -55.81 -11.24
N ALA A 257 2.03 -54.90 -11.84
CA ALA A 257 2.63 -53.77 -11.13
C ALA A 257 1.58 -52.93 -10.42
N LYS A 258 0.46 -52.59 -11.09
CA LYS A 258 -0.65 -51.84 -10.47
C LYS A 258 -1.24 -52.55 -9.25
N LYS A 259 -1.41 -53.88 -9.31
CA LYS A 259 -1.88 -54.67 -8.15
C LYS A 259 -0.88 -54.72 -7.00
N ILE A 260 0.44 -54.68 -7.30
CA ILE A 260 1.49 -54.63 -6.28
C ILE A 260 1.47 -53.27 -5.59
N VAL A 261 1.35 -52.18 -6.36
CA VAL A 261 1.21 -50.81 -5.83
C VAL A 261 -0.04 -50.64 -4.99
N GLU A 262 -1.20 -51.16 -5.42
CA GLU A 262 -2.46 -51.12 -4.64
C GLU A 262 -2.39 -51.89 -3.32
N LYS A 263 -1.46 -52.84 -3.17
CA LYS A 263 -1.23 -53.59 -1.93
C LYS A 263 -0.21 -52.91 -1.00
N GLU A 264 0.43 -51.83 -1.44
CA GLU A 264 1.46 -51.11 -0.67
C GLU A 264 2.55 -52.05 -0.12
N SER A 265 3.10 -52.94 -0.96
CA SER A 265 4.16 -53.86 -0.53
C SER A 265 5.47 -53.14 -0.17
N THR A 266 6.33 -53.77 0.63
CA THR A 266 7.63 -53.20 1.03
C THR A 266 8.50 -52.78 -0.17
N GLU A 267 8.49 -53.57 -1.23
CA GLU A 267 9.19 -53.31 -2.50
C GLU A 267 8.79 -51.96 -3.12
N VAL A 268 7.53 -51.54 -2.95
CA VAL A 268 7.04 -50.25 -3.45
C VAL A 268 7.68 -49.10 -2.71
N PHE A 269 7.85 -49.21 -1.38
CA PHE A 269 8.47 -48.16 -0.58
C PHE A 269 9.97 -48.02 -0.86
N GLU A 270 10.68 -49.14 -1.07
CA GLU A 270 12.09 -49.12 -1.47
C GLU A 270 12.29 -48.42 -2.82
N ILE A 271 11.46 -48.74 -3.82
CA ILE A 271 11.49 -48.08 -5.13
C ILE A 271 11.11 -46.61 -5.01
N LEU A 272 10.12 -46.29 -4.18
CA LEU A 272 9.69 -44.92 -3.97
C LEU A 272 10.78 -44.06 -3.35
N GLU A 273 11.52 -44.58 -2.36
CA GLU A 273 12.66 -43.89 -1.76
C GLU A 273 13.76 -43.60 -2.78
N GLU A 274 14.04 -44.56 -3.69
CA GLU A 274 14.98 -44.36 -4.80
C GLU A 274 14.50 -43.31 -5.82
N ILE A 275 13.20 -43.23 -6.11
CA ILE A 275 12.64 -42.24 -7.04
C ILE A 275 12.70 -40.83 -6.43
N ILE A 276 12.47 -40.73 -5.13
CA ILE A 276 12.32 -39.44 -4.43
C ILE A 276 13.65 -38.71 -4.23
N GLN A 277 14.78 -39.42 -4.10
CA GLN A 277 16.09 -38.80 -3.85
C GLN A 277 16.46 -37.71 -4.86
N ASP A 278 16.08 -37.88 -6.13
CA ASP A 278 16.40 -36.93 -7.20
C ASP A 278 15.20 -36.17 -7.77
N HIS A 279 14.07 -36.20 -7.06
CA HIS A 279 12.83 -35.64 -7.57
C HIS A 279 12.24 -34.57 -6.65
N PRO A 280 12.44 -33.26 -6.95
CA PRO A 280 11.85 -32.20 -6.15
C PRO A 280 10.33 -32.20 -6.27
N VAL A 281 9.66 -31.65 -5.26
CA VAL A 281 8.21 -31.40 -5.24
C VAL A 281 7.95 -29.94 -4.93
N LEU A 282 6.89 -29.38 -5.51
CA LEU A 282 6.47 -28.01 -5.26
C LEU A 282 5.40 -27.97 -4.18
N LEU A 283 5.65 -27.21 -3.12
CA LEU A 283 4.64 -26.88 -2.11
C LEU A 283 4.05 -25.50 -2.39
N ASN A 284 2.73 -25.39 -2.27
CA ASN A 284 1.98 -24.16 -2.50
C ASN A 284 0.98 -23.92 -1.37
N ARG A 285 1.00 -22.71 -0.79
CA ARG A 285 -0.04 -22.24 0.13
C ARG A 285 -0.96 -21.24 -0.57
N ALA A 286 -2.25 -21.55 -0.58
CA ALA A 286 -3.28 -20.64 -1.10
C ALA A 286 -3.80 -19.72 0.01
N PRO A 287 -4.03 -18.42 -0.25
CA PRO A 287 -3.78 -17.70 -1.50
C PRO A 287 -2.30 -17.30 -1.70
N THR A 288 -1.77 -17.51 -2.90
CA THR A 288 -0.40 -17.12 -3.27
C THR A 288 -0.34 -15.62 -3.57
N LEU A 289 0.19 -14.82 -2.63
CA LEU A 289 0.29 -13.36 -2.78
C LEU A 289 1.60 -12.91 -3.44
N HIS A 290 2.66 -13.71 -3.30
CA HIS A 290 4.00 -13.46 -3.81
C HIS A 290 4.68 -14.78 -4.19
N ARG A 291 5.78 -14.71 -4.94
CA ARG A 291 6.47 -15.90 -5.48
C ARG A 291 6.86 -16.93 -4.43
N LEU A 292 7.25 -16.51 -3.22
CA LEU A 292 7.70 -17.43 -2.16
C LEU A 292 6.55 -18.27 -1.55
N GLY A 293 5.29 -17.98 -1.91
CA GLY A 293 4.16 -18.85 -1.59
C GLY A 293 4.16 -20.16 -2.39
N ILE A 294 5.08 -20.34 -3.34
CA ILE A 294 5.39 -21.59 -4.02
C ILE A 294 6.90 -21.81 -3.97
N GLN A 295 7.34 -22.93 -3.39
CA GLN A 295 8.76 -23.31 -3.34
C GLN A 295 8.93 -24.81 -3.60
N ALA A 296 10.11 -25.18 -4.08
CA ALA A 296 10.51 -26.56 -4.28
C ALA A 296 11.23 -27.12 -3.06
N PHE A 297 10.99 -28.40 -2.78
CA PHE A 297 11.59 -29.16 -1.68
C PHE A 297 11.93 -30.57 -2.14
N GLU A 298 12.90 -31.18 -1.49
CA GLU A 298 13.17 -32.60 -1.59
C GLU A 298 12.26 -33.37 -0.63
N PRO A 299 11.47 -34.36 -1.10
CA PRO A 299 10.58 -35.10 -0.23
C PRO A 299 11.35 -36.04 0.69
N VAL A 300 10.95 -36.10 1.96
CA VAL A 300 11.34 -37.12 2.92
C VAL A 300 10.10 -37.90 3.30
N LEU A 301 10.13 -39.22 3.17
CA LEU A 301 8.98 -40.05 3.49
C LEU A 301 8.70 -40.02 4.99
N VAL A 302 7.49 -39.60 5.37
CA VAL A 302 7.03 -39.55 6.77
C VAL A 302 5.81 -40.41 7.00
N GLU A 303 5.66 -40.87 8.23
CA GLU A 303 4.45 -41.55 8.69
C GLU A 303 3.30 -40.56 8.93
N GLY A 304 2.06 -41.06 8.82
CA GLY A 304 0.84 -40.29 9.02
C GLY A 304 0.24 -39.76 7.72
N LYS A 305 -0.54 -38.68 7.81
CA LYS A 305 -1.27 -38.07 6.68
C LYS A 305 -0.98 -36.58 6.48
N ALA A 306 -0.19 -35.96 7.35
CA ALA A 306 0.09 -34.54 7.33
C ALA A 306 1.44 -34.24 6.66
N ILE A 307 1.52 -33.13 5.93
CA ILE A 307 2.76 -32.66 5.31
C ILE A 307 3.59 -32.00 6.40
N ARG A 308 4.87 -32.38 6.55
CA ARG A 308 5.78 -31.69 7.47
C ARG A 308 6.55 -30.63 6.74
N ILE A 309 6.62 -29.42 7.29
CA ILE A 309 7.37 -28.31 6.70
C ILE A 309 8.42 -27.77 7.67
N HIS A 310 9.49 -27.23 7.09
CA HIS A 310 10.56 -26.60 7.84
C HIS A 310 10.07 -25.31 8.54
N PRO A 311 10.38 -25.07 9.83
CA PRO A 311 9.89 -23.89 10.56
C PRO A 311 10.28 -22.54 9.92
N LEU A 312 11.50 -22.42 9.37
CA LEU A 312 11.98 -21.17 8.76
C LEU A 312 11.27 -20.81 7.45
N VAL A 313 10.61 -21.75 6.76
CA VAL A 313 9.85 -21.43 5.54
C VAL A 313 8.42 -20.97 5.84
N CYS A 314 7.93 -21.16 7.08
CA CYS A 314 6.57 -20.74 7.46
C CYS A 314 6.36 -19.24 7.27
N ALA A 315 7.37 -18.41 7.53
CA ALA A 315 7.32 -16.97 7.29
C ALA A 315 7.15 -16.65 5.79
N ALA A 316 7.80 -17.41 4.91
CA ALA A 316 7.69 -17.26 3.45
C ALA A 316 6.31 -17.65 2.93
N PHE A 317 5.71 -18.73 3.46
CA PHE A 317 4.34 -19.12 3.10
C PHE A 317 3.27 -18.33 3.84
N ASN A 318 3.65 -17.53 4.84
CA ASN A 318 2.76 -16.92 5.83
C ASN A 318 1.83 -17.97 6.48
N ALA A 319 2.39 -19.14 6.80
CA ALA A 319 1.66 -20.34 7.22
C ALA A 319 1.66 -20.52 8.74
N ASP A 320 0.51 -20.90 9.29
CA ASP A 320 0.32 -21.21 10.70
C ASP A 320 -0.12 -22.68 10.87
N PHE A 321 0.02 -23.24 12.07
CA PHE A 321 -0.27 -24.65 12.34
C PHE A 321 -1.64 -24.88 13.02
N ASP A 322 -2.65 -24.09 12.66
CA ASP A 322 -4.01 -24.14 13.23
C ASP A 322 -5.03 -24.95 12.38
N GLY A 323 -4.55 -25.61 11.32
CA GLY A 323 -5.38 -26.37 10.38
C GLY A 323 -5.17 -25.97 8.91
N ASP A 324 -4.25 -25.05 8.64
CA ASP A 324 -3.81 -24.71 7.29
C ASP A 324 -3.43 -25.92 6.46
N GLN A 325 -3.65 -25.80 5.16
CA GLN A 325 -3.39 -26.86 4.20
C GLN A 325 -2.48 -26.34 3.08
N MET A 326 -1.52 -27.17 2.67
CA MET A 326 -0.69 -26.91 1.51
C MET A 326 -0.98 -27.91 0.40
N ALA A 327 -0.93 -27.43 -0.83
CA ALA A 327 -0.97 -28.27 -2.01
C ALA A 327 0.45 -28.70 -2.38
N VAL A 328 0.60 -29.92 -2.85
CA VAL A 328 1.83 -30.47 -3.41
C VAL A 328 1.63 -30.74 -4.90
N HIS A 329 2.64 -30.43 -5.72
CA HIS A 329 2.68 -30.70 -7.14
C HIS A 329 4.00 -31.38 -7.52
N VAL A 330 3.93 -32.34 -8.45
CA VAL A 330 5.11 -33.10 -8.89
C VAL A 330 5.55 -32.63 -10.30
N PRO A 331 6.76 -32.05 -10.46
CA PRO A 331 7.30 -31.68 -11.76
C PRO A 331 7.70 -32.91 -12.59
N LEU A 332 7.07 -33.13 -13.74
CA LEU A 332 7.23 -34.39 -14.49
C LEU A 332 8.34 -34.38 -15.54
N SER A 333 8.56 -33.26 -16.23
CA SER A 333 9.59 -33.18 -17.27
C SER A 333 10.96 -32.93 -16.65
N PHE A 334 12.02 -33.37 -17.34
CA PHE A 334 13.39 -33.17 -16.90
C PHE A 334 13.72 -31.67 -16.73
N GLU A 335 13.28 -30.83 -17.67
CA GLU A 335 13.47 -29.38 -17.62
C GLU A 335 12.76 -28.76 -16.40
N SER A 336 11.53 -29.21 -16.10
CA SER A 336 10.76 -28.70 -14.95
C SER A 336 11.37 -29.10 -13.61
N GLN A 337 11.99 -30.30 -13.52
CA GLN A 337 12.71 -30.74 -12.34
C GLN A 337 13.99 -29.93 -12.14
N LEU A 338 14.75 -29.71 -13.22
CA LEU A 338 15.96 -28.89 -13.21
C LEU A 338 15.64 -27.44 -12.81
N GLU A 339 14.62 -26.83 -13.42
CA GLU A 339 14.15 -25.48 -13.10
C GLU A 339 13.74 -25.37 -11.62
N SER A 340 12.97 -26.35 -11.12
CA SER A 340 12.54 -26.39 -9.72
C SER A 340 13.74 -26.44 -8.77
N ARG A 341 14.77 -27.23 -9.09
CA ARG A 341 15.98 -27.39 -8.27
C ARG A 341 16.89 -26.15 -8.33
N LEU A 342 17.04 -25.52 -9.49
CA LEU A 342 17.93 -24.36 -9.67
C LEU A 342 17.30 -23.06 -9.16
N LEU A 343 16.02 -22.82 -9.44
CA LEU A 343 15.38 -21.52 -9.18
C LEU A 343 14.43 -21.54 -7.97
N MET A 344 13.67 -22.63 -7.80
CA MET A 344 12.54 -22.65 -6.85
C MET A 344 12.86 -23.28 -5.50
N ILE A 345 14.00 -23.96 -5.36
CA ILE A 345 14.36 -24.63 -4.11
C ILE A 345 14.41 -23.61 -2.95
N SER A 346 13.90 -24.00 -1.79
CA SER A 346 13.79 -23.10 -0.63
C SER A 346 15.15 -22.55 -0.18
N SER A 347 16.24 -23.32 -0.33
CA SER A 347 17.59 -22.91 0.02
C SER A 347 18.11 -21.74 -0.81
N ASN A 348 17.59 -21.53 -2.02
CA ASN A 348 18.00 -20.40 -2.88
C ASN A 348 17.15 -19.16 -2.62
N ASN A 349 15.99 -19.31 -1.97
CA ASN A 349 14.99 -18.28 -1.78
C ASN A 349 14.96 -17.77 -0.33
N VAL A 350 16.12 -17.33 0.16
CA VAL A 350 16.32 -16.87 1.55
C VAL A 350 15.92 -15.40 1.74
N LEU A 351 16.05 -14.57 0.71
CA LEU A 351 15.81 -13.13 0.76
C LEU A 351 14.47 -12.73 0.14
N LYS A 352 13.93 -11.60 0.59
CA LYS A 352 12.68 -11.02 0.07
C LYS A 352 12.97 -10.27 -1.24
N PRO A 353 12.17 -10.50 -2.30
CA PRO A 353 12.27 -9.70 -3.52
C PRO A 353 11.93 -8.21 -3.36
N SER A 354 11.26 -7.82 -2.27
CA SER A 354 10.79 -6.44 -2.03
C SER A 354 11.87 -5.50 -1.50
N ASP A 355 12.72 -5.98 -0.60
CA ASP A 355 13.64 -5.17 0.20
C ASP A 355 15.00 -5.86 0.45
N GLY A 356 15.19 -7.08 -0.05
CA GLY A 356 16.43 -7.85 0.11
C GLY A 356 16.68 -8.37 1.52
N ARG A 357 15.75 -8.16 2.46
CA ARG A 357 15.88 -8.66 3.83
C ARG A 357 15.61 -10.16 3.90
N PRO A 358 16.21 -10.89 4.86
CA PRO A 358 15.95 -12.31 5.03
C PRO A 358 14.47 -12.62 5.31
N VAL A 359 13.89 -13.53 4.54
CA VAL A 359 12.57 -14.12 4.77
C VAL A 359 12.67 -15.23 5.81
N ALA A 360 13.71 -16.05 5.69
CA ALA A 360 13.98 -17.18 6.56
C ALA A 360 14.60 -16.72 7.89
N GLU A 361 13.98 -15.71 8.52
CA GLU A 361 14.39 -15.22 9.83
C GLU A 361 13.92 -16.17 10.93
N PRO A 362 14.74 -16.39 11.98
CA PRO A 362 14.27 -17.08 13.18
C PRO A 362 13.05 -16.37 13.75
N SER A 363 12.06 -17.14 14.15
CA SER A 363 10.81 -16.59 14.69
C SER A 363 10.45 -17.22 16.03
N GLN A 364 9.66 -16.48 16.81
CA GLN A 364 9.04 -16.93 18.06
C GLN A 364 10.05 -17.63 18.99
N ASP A 365 9.85 -18.91 19.26
CA ASP A 365 10.61 -19.69 20.24
C ASP A 365 12.10 -19.79 19.91
N MET A 366 12.45 -19.79 18.62
CA MET A 366 13.85 -19.84 18.18
C MET A 366 14.62 -18.60 18.65
N VAL A 367 13.97 -17.43 18.51
CA VAL A 367 14.48 -16.15 18.98
C VAL A 367 14.54 -16.15 20.51
N LEU A 368 13.49 -16.64 21.18
CA LEU A 368 13.45 -16.67 22.63
C LEU A 368 14.58 -17.53 23.23
N GLY A 369 14.90 -18.67 22.62
CA GLY A 369 16.02 -19.52 23.04
C GLY A 369 17.38 -18.85 22.87
N CYS A 370 17.62 -18.20 21.72
CA CYS A 370 18.86 -17.45 21.48
C CYS A 370 18.98 -16.25 22.42
N TYR A 371 17.89 -15.50 22.61
CA TYR A 371 17.83 -14.36 23.51
C TYR A 371 18.04 -14.78 24.96
N PHE A 372 17.34 -15.82 25.43
CA PHE A 372 17.50 -16.35 26.78
C PHE A 372 18.97 -16.63 27.07
N LEU A 373 19.63 -17.39 26.20
CA LEU A 373 21.02 -17.79 26.39
C LEU A 373 22.00 -16.61 26.37
N THR A 374 21.77 -15.63 25.49
CA THR A 374 22.67 -14.48 25.30
C THR A 374 22.39 -13.32 26.26
N LYS A 375 21.27 -13.38 27.01
CA LYS A 375 20.88 -12.39 28.00
C LYS A 375 21.80 -12.40 29.20
N GLU A 376 22.14 -11.20 29.65
CA GLU A 376 22.89 -10.95 30.87
C GLU A 376 21.96 -10.78 32.09
N PRO A 377 22.40 -11.22 33.28
CA PRO A 377 21.72 -10.90 34.53
C PRO A 377 21.66 -9.39 34.83
N ALA A 378 20.66 -8.93 35.59
CA ALA A 378 20.51 -7.51 35.91
C ALA A 378 21.71 -6.90 36.70
N ASP A 379 22.47 -7.73 37.42
CA ASP A 379 23.66 -7.37 38.20
C ASP A 379 24.98 -7.51 37.43
N PHE A 380 24.93 -7.88 36.13
CA PHE A 380 26.10 -8.23 35.32
C PHE A 380 27.18 -7.14 35.23
N GLU A 381 26.78 -5.87 35.24
CA GLU A 381 27.69 -4.71 35.15
C GLU A 381 28.29 -4.29 36.50
N GLN A 382 27.88 -4.89 37.62
CA GLN A 382 28.41 -4.54 38.94
C GLN A 382 29.89 -4.93 39.08
N ALA A 383 30.70 -4.02 39.64
CA ALA A 383 32.15 -4.21 39.76
C ALA A 383 32.54 -5.47 40.55
N GLU A 384 31.77 -5.82 41.58
CA GLU A 384 31.98 -7.02 42.39
C GLU A 384 31.76 -8.32 41.61
N VAL A 385 30.84 -8.30 40.65
CA VAL A 385 30.50 -9.44 39.78
C VAL A 385 31.59 -9.61 38.72
N LYS A 386 32.06 -8.51 38.12
CA LYS A 386 33.21 -8.49 37.19
C LYS A 386 34.49 -9.03 37.82
N ALA A 387 34.76 -8.72 39.09
CA ALA A 387 35.96 -9.17 39.79
C ALA A 387 35.97 -10.68 40.10
N LYS A 388 34.79 -11.31 40.21
CA LYS A 388 34.63 -12.74 40.50
C LYS A 388 34.49 -13.62 39.25
N ALA A 389 34.52 -13.03 38.05
CA ALA A 389 34.33 -13.75 36.81
C ALA A 389 35.51 -14.70 36.50
N GLY A 390 35.18 -15.96 36.20
CA GLY A 390 36.16 -16.96 35.80
C GLY A 390 36.75 -16.66 34.42
N ARG A 391 37.99 -17.10 34.17
CA ARG A 391 38.63 -17.02 32.85
C ARG A 391 38.45 -18.34 32.12
N VAL A 392 38.03 -18.27 30.86
CA VAL A 392 37.80 -19.44 30.01
C VAL A 392 38.50 -19.23 28.67
N SER A 393 39.34 -20.18 28.30
CA SER A 393 40.22 -20.09 27.13
C SER A 393 39.67 -20.79 25.88
N SER A 394 38.77 -21.76 26.07
CA SER A 394 38.21 -22.57 24.98
C SER A 394 36.74 -22.96 25.22
N LEU A 395 36.03 -23.29 24.14
CA LEU A 395 34.66 -23.81 24.21
C LEU A 395 34.58 -25.11 25.03
N ALA A 396 35.56 -26.01 24.89
CA ALA A 396 35.57 -27.27 25.63
C ALA A 396 35.67 -27.07 27.16
N GLU A 397 36.48 -26.10 27.59
CA GLU A 397 36.60 -25.74 29.02
C GLU A 397 35.27 -25.18 29.56
N LEU A 398 34.58 -24.38 28.74
CA LEU A 398 33.26 -23.85 29.06
C LEU A 398 32.21 -24.96 29.18
N ASP A 399 32.16 -25.88 28.21
CA ASP A 399 31.24 -27.01 28.20
C ASP A 399 31.44 -27.93 29.42
N ILE A 400 32.70 -28.20 29.80
CA ILE A 400 33.03 -28.94 31.01
C ILE A 400 32.55 -28.18 32.26
N GLY A 401 32.76 -26.86 32.32
CA GLY A 401 32.31 -26.01 33.42
C GLY A 401 30.79 -26.01 33.59
N VAL A 402 30.05 -25.97 32.48
CA VAL A 402 28.58 -26.05 32.45
C VAL A 402 28.10 -27.45 32.82
N ALA A 403 28.69 -28.51 32.24
CA ALA A 403 28.32 -29.90 32.52
C ALA A 403 28.57 -30.29 33.99
N THR A 404 29.65 -29.78 34.59
CA THR A 404 29.97 -29.96 36.02
C THR A 404 29.18 -29.04 36.95
N LYS A 405 28.29 -28.18 36.42
CA LYS A 405 27.48 -27.19 37.14
C LYS A 405 28.31 -26.17 37.95
N ARG A 406 29.58 -25.97 37.59
CA ARG A 406 30.43 -24.92 38.17
C ARG A 406 30.16 -23.56 37.54
N LEU A 407 29.70 -23.55 36.29
CA LEU A 407 29.26 -22.38 35.55
C LEU A 407 27.80 -22.58 35.10
N GLY A 408 27.00 -21.53 35.18
CA GLY A 408 25.71 -21.47 34.48
C GLY A 408 25.86 -20.76 33.14
N TYR A 409 24.88 -20.89 32.26
CA TYR A 409 24.91 -20.22 30.95
C TYR A 409 24.90 -18.69 31.05
N HIS A 410 24.30 -18.11 32.10
CA HIS A 410 24.30 -16.66 32.35
C HIS A 410 25.44 -16.22 33.27
N SER A 411 26.34 -17.11 33.68
CA SER A 411 27.46 -16.75 34.54
C SER A 411 28.45 -15.83 33.79
N PRO A 412 28.97 -14.79 34.46
CA PRO A 412 29.96 -13.89 33.89
C PRO A 412 31.31 -14.59 33.76
N VAL A 413 31.93 -14.45 32.59
CA VAL A 413 33.22 -15.06 32.24
C VAL A 413 34.06 -14.09 31.42
N TYR A 414 35.38 -14.17 31.58
CA TYR A 414 36.32 -13.61 30.62
C TYR A 414 36.66 -14.69 29.60
N TYR A 415 36.28 -14.46 28.34
CA TYR A 415 36.57 -15.37 27.24
C TYR A 415 37.76 -14.86 26.42
N TRP A 416 38.64 -15.77 26.01
CA TRP A 416 39.73 -15.44 25.09
C TRP A 416 39.23 -15.46 23.65
N ALA A 417 39.04 -14.27 23.05
CA ALA A 417 38.51 -14.13 21.69
C ALA A 417 39.55 -14.36 20.57
N GLY A 418 40.84 -14.47 20.93
CA GLY A 418 41.94 -14.62 19.97
C GLY A 418 42.27 -13.32 19.20
N GLY A 419 43.44 -13.29 18.56
CA GLY A 419 43.89 -12.13 17.76
C GLY A 419 44.10 -10.84 18.57
N GLU A 420 43.71 -9.69 18.00
CA GLU A 420 43.83 -8.35 18.60
C GLU A 420 42.80 -8.07 19.73
N GLN A 421 41.70 -8.84 19.82
CA GLN A 421 40.63 -8.59 20.80
C GLN A 421 40.95 -9.06 22.23
N GLY A 422 41.88 -10.01 22.40
CA GLY A 422 42.32 -10.48 23.71
C GLY A 422 41.21 -11.08 24.61
N TRP A 423 41.22 -10.72 25.90
CA TRP A 423 40.23 -11.17 26.89
C TRP A 423 38.99 -10.27 26.87
N VAL A 424 37.83 -10.85 26.58
CA VAL A 424 36.54 -10.14 26.52
C VAL A 424 35.64 -10.58 27.68
N TYR A 425 35.08 -9.61 28.42
CA TYR A 425 34.09 -9.88 29.47
C TYR A 425 32.73 -10.18 28.85
N THR A 426 32.18 -11.37 29.08
CA THR A 426 30.95 -11.85 28.44
C THR A 426 30.20 -12.87 29.31
N THR A 427 29.14 -13.47 28.79
CA THR A 427 28.42 -14.57 29.43
C THR A 427 28.80 -15.89 28.78
N ALA A 428 28.75 -16.99 29.54
CA ALA A 428 29.05 -18.31 29.00
C ALA A 428 28.14 -18.67 27.79
N GLY A 429 26.88 -18.24 27.83
CA GLY A 429 25.91 -18.43 26.76
C GLY A 429 26.24 -17.73 25.44
N ARG A 430 26.81 -16.51 25.47
CA ARG A 430 27.27 -15.81 24.25
C ARG A 430 28.44 -16.54 23.60
N VAL A 431 29.33 -17.15 24.39
CA VAL A 431 30.43 -17.98 23.89
C VAL A 431 29.90 -19.23 23.18
N VAL A 432 28.90 -19.90 23.79
CA VAL A 432 28.23 -21.05 23.17
C VAL A 432 27.54 -20.66 21.87
N PHE A 433 26.85 -19.51 21.83
CA PHE A 433 26.24 -18.98 20.61
C PHE A 433 27.27 -18.66 19.52
N HIS A 434 28.45 -18.15 19.88
CA HIS A 434 29.50 -17.85 18.91
C HIS A 434 29.98 -19.10 18.15
N SER A 435 29.86 -20.30 18.73
CA SER A 435 30.27 -21.56 18.08
C SER A 435 29.44 -21.93 16.85
N ILE A 436 28.18 -21.49 16.76
CA ILE A 436 27.30 -21.82 15.63
C ILE A 436 27.46 -20.88 14.44
N LEU A 437 28.11 -19.72 14.61
CA LEU A 437 28.34 -18.76 13.54
C LEU A 437 29.15 -19.38 12.40
N PRO A 438 28.99 -18.96 11.14
CA PRO A 438 29.82 -19.44 10.04
C PRO A 438 31.25 -18.88 10.14
N ASP A 439 32.23 -19.59 9.58
CA ASP A 439 33.65 -19.24 9.69
C ASP A 439 33.97 -17.84 9.16
N GLY A 440 33.29 -17.37 8.12
CA GLY A 440 33.44 -16.03 7.56
C GLY A 440 33.12 -14.91 8.56
N LEU A 441 32.11 -15.13 9.42
CA LEU A 441 31.74 -14.20 10.49
C LEU A 441 32.64 -14.35 11.73
N ARG A 442 33.02 -15.59 12.10
CA ARG A 442 33.90 -15.82 13.27
C ARG A 442 35.24 -15.10 13.16
N ARG A 443 35.77 -14.93 11.93
CA ARG A 443 37.05 -14.25 11.68
C ARG A 443 37.04 -12.75 12.01
N GLN A 444 35.87 -12.12 12.11
CA GLN A 444 35.76 -10.69 12.41
C GLN A 444 35.82 -10.38 13.91
N GLY A 445 35.83 -11.43 14.74
CA GLY A 445 35.93 -11.32 16.18
C GLY A 445 34.67 -11.77 16.90
N PHE A 446 34.75 -11.69 18.23
CA PHE A 446 33.73 -12.17 19.13
C PHE A 446 32.56 -11.18 19.24
N MET A 447 31.34 -11.64 18.91
CA MET A 447 30.11 -10.84 18.98
C MET A 447 29.54 -10.84 20.41
N ASN A 448 29.85 -9.81 21.18
CA ASN A 448 29.42 -9.70 22.58
C ASN A 448 28.12 -8.91 22.75
N GLN A 449 27.03 -9.36 22.13
CA GLN A 449 25.73 -8.70 22.21
C GLN A 449 24.59 -9.66 22.53
N VAL A 450 23.48 -9.10 23.02
CA VAL A 450 22.23 -9.86 23.23
C VAL A 450 21.57 -10.06 21.86
N MET A 451 21.16 -11.29 21.56
CA MET A 451 20.58 -11.63 20.27
C MET A 451 19.05 -11.49 20.33
N ARG A 452 18.52 -10.30 20.00
CA ARG A 452 17.08 -10.10 19.78
C ARG A 452 16.70 -10.47 18.35
N LYS A 453 15.40 -10.44 18.05
CA LYS A 453 14.90 -10.75 16.69
C LYS A 453 15.58 -9.90 15.59
N ARG A 454 15.76 -8.60 15.84
CA ARG A 454 16.37 -7.67 14.87
C ARG A 454 17.84 -8.04 14.62
N ASP A 455 18.59 -8.24 15.70
CA ASP A 455 20.02 -8.59 15.65
C ASP A 455 20.24 -9.94 14.96
N LEU A 456 19.36 -10.93 15.18
CA LEU A 456 19.40 -12.20 14.49
C LEU A 456 19.10 -12.08 12.98
N SER A 457 18.15 -11.22 12.61
CA SER A 457 17.81 -10.98 11.20
C SER A 457 18.97 -10.31 10.46
N GLU A 458 19.62 -9.33 11.11
CA GLU A 458 20.84 -8.68 10.61
C GLU A 458 22.01 -9.66 10.51
N LEU A 459 22.20 -10.53 11.51
CA LEU A 459 23.23 -11.57 11.48
C LEU A 459 23.04 -12.57 10.32
N VAL A 460 21.80 -12.92 9.98
CA VAL A 460 21.50 -13.77 8.81
C VAL A 460 21.84 -13.03 7.52
N PHE A 461 21.53 -11.73 7.44
CA PHE A 461 21.85 -10.90 6.29
C PHE A 461 23.37 -10.74 6.10
N ASP A 462 24.11 -10.47 7.17
CA ASP A 462 25.58 -10.38 7.15
C ASP A 462 26.22 -11.72 6.79
N SER A 463 25.65 -12.83 7.26
CA SER A 463 26.05 -14.18 6.86
C SER A 463 25.91 -14.36 5.35
N TYR A 464 24.78 -13.95 4.78
CA TYR A 464 24.54 -14.06 3.34
C TYR A 464 25.58 -13.26 2.55
N ARG A 465 25.85 -12.01 2.96
CA ARG A 465 26.78 -11.12 2.26
C ARG A 465 28.22 -11.57 2.35
N ARG A 466 28.67 -12.05 3.51
CA ARG A 466 30.10 -12.32 3.78
C ARG A 466 30.49 -13.78 3.65
N ALA A 467 29.62 -14.70 4.04
CA ALA A 467 29.88 -16.14 4.00
C ALA A 467 29.25 -16.82 2.77
N GLY A 468 28.30 -16.16 2.10
CA GLY A 468 27.61 -16.67 0.92
C GLY A 468 26.48 -17.65 1.24
N LEU A 469 25.67 -17.94 0.23
CA LEU A 469 24.42 -18.69 0.35
C LEU A 469 24.55 -20.04 1.09
N ALA A 470 25.52 -20.87 0.69
CA ALA A 470 25.66 -22.24 1.22
C ALA A 470 25.97 -22.23 2.72
N SER A 471 26.89 -21.38 3.17
CA SER A 471 27.23 -21.23 4.59
C SER A 471 26.07 -20.62 5.39
N THR A 472 25.31 -19.70 4.80
CA THR A 472 24.12 -19.13 5.45
C THR A 472 23.01 -20.16 5.64
N VAL A 473 22.74 -21.02 4.66
CA VAL A 473 21.74 -22.09 4.80
C VAL A 473 22.13 -23.06 5.91
N GLN A 474 23.41 -23.45 5.99
CA GLN A 474 23.90 -24.30 7.08
C GLN A 474 23.80 -23.58 8.43
N PHE A 475 24.12 -22.29 8.47
CA PHE A 475 23.97 -21.48 9.68
C PHE A 475 22.52 -21.40 10.14
N LEU A 476 21.55 -21.25 9.22
CA LEU A 476 20.13 -21.22 9.54
C LEU A 476 19.63 -22.54 10.16
N ASP A 477 20.08 -23.69 9.63
CA ASP A 477 19.75 -25.00 10.21
C ASP A 477 20.35 -25.16 11.62
N ASN A 478 21.61 -24.76 11.82
CA ASN A 478 22.26 -24.77 13.13
C ASN A 478 21.55 -23.83 14.13
N LEU A 479 21.19 -22.62 13.69
CA LEU A 479 20.50 -21.61 14.49
C LEU A 479 19.11 -22.10 14.91
N LYS A 480 18.44 -22.86 14.05
CA LYS A 480 17.16 -23.52 14.38
C LYS A 480 17.32 -24.54 15.49
N GLU A 481 18.23 -25.48 15.32
CA GLU A 481 18.48 -26.53 16.32
C GLU A 481 18.89 -25.92 17.66
N PHE A 482 19.77 -24.92 17.62
CA PHE A 482 20.21 -24.14 18.77
C PHE A 482 19.03 -23.46 19.47
N GLY A 483 18.23 -22.69 18.74
CA GLY A 483 17.10 -21.94 19.28
C GLY A 483 16.10 -22.84 20.00
N PHE A 484 15.67 -23.95 19.37
CA PHE A 484 14.71 -24.87 19.99
C PHE A 484 15.25 -25.60 21.21
N ARG A 485 16.52 -26.03 21.16
CA ARG A 485 17.18 -26.71 22.29
C ARG A 485 17.22 -25.80 23.51
N TYR A 486 17.72 -24.57 23.35
CA TYR A 486 17.87 -23.64 24.48
C TYR A 486 16.56 -22.99 24.90
N ALA A 487 15.57 -22.85 24.01
CA ALA A 487 14.22 -22.45 24.40
C ALA A 487 13.58 -23.48 25.36
N THR A 488 13.72 -24.77 25.04
CA THR A 488 13.22 -25.86 25.87
C THR A 488 13.96 -25.93 27.22
N MET A 489 15.29 -25.78 27.22
CA MET A 489 16.08 -25.73 28.45
C MET A 489 15.76 -24.50 29.32
N GLY A 490 15.44 -23.36 28.70
CA GLY A 490 15.06 -22.14 29.42
C GLY A 490 13.75 -22.27 30.17
N GLY A 491 12.87 -23.21 29.79
CA GLY A 491 11.64 -23.51 30.52
C GLY A 491 10.71 -22.31 30.70
N VAL A 492 10.74 -21.36 29.76
CA VAL A 492 9.97 -20.10 29.85
C VAL A 492 8.48 -20.43 29.82
N SER A 493 7.76 -19.99 30.85
CA SER A 493 6.32 -20.18 31.01
C SER A 493 5.65 -18.86 31.37
N ILE A 494 4.36 -18.72 31.10
CA ILE A 494 3.58 -17.52 31.45
C ILE A 494 2.57 -17.89 32.53
N GLY A 495 2.72 -17.30 33.71
CA GLY A 495 1.74 -17.32 34.78
C GLY A 495 1.01 -15.99 34.94
N VAL A 496 -0.11 -16.01 35.67
CA VAL A 496 -0.85 -14.79 36.03
C VAL A 496 0.00 -13.86 36.92
N GLU A 497 0.90 -14.45 37.73
CA GLU A 497 1.80 -13.72 38.62
C GLU A 497 2.88 -12.92 37.87
N ASP A 498 3.26 -13.36 36.66
CA ASP A 498 4.28 -12.68 35.84
C ASP A 498 3.78 -11.33 35.29
N LEU A 499 2.46 -11.11 35.26
CA LEU A 499 1.81 -9.90 34.77
C LEU A 499 1.76 -8.79 35.83
N GLU A 500 2.91 -8.36 36.34
CA GLU A 500 3.01 -7.35 37.40
C GLU A 500 2.38 -5.99 37.02
N ILE A 501 1.44 -5.53 37.86
CA ILE A 501 0.78 -4.22 37.70
C ILE A 501 1.64 -3.18 38.42
N PRO A 502 2.01 -2.06 37.77
CA PRO A 502 2.84 -1.04 38.39
C PRO A 502 2.09 -0.32 39.54
N ALA A 503 2.77 -0.11 40.67
CA ALA A 503 2.20 0.59 41.83
C ALA A 503 1.80 2.04 41.49
N ASP A 504 2.56 2.70 40.62
CA ASP A 504 2.32 4.09 40.17
C ASP A 504 1.05 4.24 39.32
N LYS A 505 0.40 3.14 38.92
CA LYS A 505 -0.84 3.19 38.11
C LYS A 505 -1.92 4.03 38.80
N ALA A 506 -2.12 3.86 40.10
CA ALA A 506 -3.18 4.54 40.83
C ALA A 506 -2.96 6.06 40.87
N SER A 507 -1.72 6.51 41.09
CA SER A 507 -1.38 7.94 41.08
C SER A 507 -1.51 8.54 39.68
N LEU A 508 -1.03 7.85 38.64
CA LEU A 508 -1.12 8.33 37.25
C LEU A 508 -2.57 8.47 36.78
N LEU A 509 -3.45 7.54 37.18
CA LEU A 509 -4.89 7.63 36.88
C LEU A 509 -5.53 8.82 37.60
N HIS A 510 -5.18 9.06 38.87
CA HIS A 510 -5.72 10.19 39.62
C HIS A 510 -5.29 11.55 39.03
N ASP A 511 -4.03 11.66 38.60
CA ASP A 511 -3.52 12.86 37.92
C ASP A 511 -4.24 13.13 36.60
N ALA A 512 -4.54 12.08 35.83
CA ALA A 512 -5.29 12.17 34.59
C ALA A 512 -6.74 12.59 34.82
N GLU A 513 -7.42 12.01 35.81
CA GLU A 513 -8.78 12.39 36.22
C GLU A 513 -8.83 13.86 36.65
N GLY A 514 -7.87 14.31 37.46
CA GLY A 514 -7.77 15.71 37.87
C GLY A 514 -7.51 16.68 36.71
N ARG A 515 -6.83 16.26 35.64
CA ARG A 515 -6.71 17.05 34.39
C ARG A 515 -8.04 17.11 33.64
N VAL A 516 -8.73 15.97 33.50
CA VAL A 516 -10.03 15.89 32.82
C VAL A 516 -11.08 16.74 33.53
N GLU A 517 -11.15 16.69 34.87
CA GLU A 517 -12.05 17.54 35.65
C GLU A 517 -11.77 19.04 35.45
N ARG A 518 -10.49 19.44 35.38
CA ARG A 518 -10.13 20.84 35.07
C ARG A 518 -10.64 21.26 33.69
N PHE A 519 -10.52 20.40 32.68
CA PHE A 519 -11.06 20.69 31.35
C PHE A 519 -12.59 20.73 31.35
N GLN A 520 -13.26 19.85 32.10
CA GLN A 520 -14.72 19.91 32.25
C GLN A 520 -15.17 21.20 32.95
N LYS A 521 -14.46 21.65 34.00
CA LYS A 521 -14.72 22.94 34.67
C LYS A 521 -14.45 24.13 33.75
N ALA A 522 -13.36 24.12 32.98
CA ALA A 522 -13.06 25.15 31.99
C ALA A 522 -14.14 25.24 30.91
N TYR A 523 -14.67 24.09 30.48
CA TYR A 523 -15.80 24.04 29.55
C TYR A 523 -17.09 24.60 30.19
N ALA A 524 -17.42 24.17 31.42
CA ALA A 524 -18.60 24.65 32.15
C ALA A 524 -18.56 26.16 32.43
N THR A 525 -17.37 26.75 32.56
CA THR A 525 -17.15 28.20 32.72
C THR A 525 -17.01 28.94 31.38
N GLY A 526 -17.10 28.24 30.25
CA GLY A 526 -17.06 28.81 28.91
C GLY A 526 -15.67 29.28 28.45
N GLN A 527 -14.59 28.78 29.03
CA GLN A 527 -13.21 29.12 28.63
C GLN A 527 -12.73 28.35 27.38
N ILE A 528 -13.30 27.16 27.14
CA ILE A 528 -12.95 26.28 26.00
C ILE A 528 -14.22 25.79 25.31
N THR A 529 -14.11 25.42 24.03
CA THR A 529 -15.24 24.87 23.26
C THR A 529 -15.44 23.37 23.51
N PHE A 530 -16.57 22.79 23.07
CA PHE A 530 -16.84 21.36 23.20
C PHE A 530 -15.81 20.50 22.45
N GLY A 531 -15.45 20.90 21.22
CA GLY A 531 -14.45 20.21 20.40
C GLY A 531 -13.06 20.24 21.05
N GLU A 532 -12.65 21.39 21.58
CA GLU A 532 -11.39 21.53 22.32
C GLU A 532 -11.39 20.69 23.60
N ARG A 533 -12.49 20.70 24.36
CA ARG A 533 -12.66 19.85 25.55
C ARG A 533 -12.49 18.38 25.17
N TYR A 534 -13.19 17.92 24.14
CA TYR A 534 -13.14 16.53 23.68
C TYR A 534 -11.72 16.10 23.29
N ASN A 535 -11.01 16.92 22.50
CA ASN A 535 -9.62 16.64 22.11
C ASN A 535 -8.68 16.64 23.33
N LYS A 536 -8.76 17.63 24.21
CA LYS A 536 -7.93 17.71 25.43
C LYS A 536 -8.16 16.54 26.38
N VAL A 537 -9.39 16.05 26.50
CA VAL A 537 -9.71 14.85 27.29
C VAL A 537 -9.09 13.60 26.68
N ILE A 538 -9.17 13.43 25.37
CA ILE A 538 -8.52 12.30 24.66
C ILE A 538 -7.01 12.35 24.83
N ASP A 539 -6.40 13.53 24.70
CA ASP A 539 -4.96 13.70 24.85
C ASP A 539 -4.51 13.38 26.28
N ALA A 540 -5.24 13.85 27.29
CA ALA A 540 -4.95 13.54 28.70
C ALA A 540 -4.95 12.02 28.97
N TRP A 541 -5.96 11.30 28.45
CA TRP A 541 -6.02 9.84 28.59
C TRP A 541 -4.96 9.12 27.78
N THR A 542 -4.58 9.64 26.61
CA THR A 542 -3.51 9.07 25.78
C THR A 542 -2.16 9.19 26.48
N HIS A 543 -1.87 10.34 27.10
CA HIS A 543 -0.67 10.54 27.91
C HIS A 543 -0.64 9.59 29.10
N ALA A 544 -1.73 9.53 29.88
CA ALA A 544 -1.81 8.63 31.03
C ALA A 544 -1.59 7.15 30.64
N ASN A 545 -2.16 6.74 29.50
CA ASN A 545 -2.00 5.40 28.96
C ASN A 545 -0.53 5.08 28.57
N ASN A 546 0.20 6.07 28.03
CA ASN A 546 1.62 5.92 27.71
C ASN A 546 2.50 5.88 28.97
N ASP A 547 2.24 6.77 29.93
CA ASP A 547 2.99 6.84 31.20
C ASP A 547 2.83 5.55 32.01
N ILE A 548 1.61 4.98 32.07
CA ILE A 548 1.35 3.69 32.71
C ILE A 548 2.09 2.56 31.99
N ALA A 549 2.17 2.60 30.65
CA ALA A 549 2.91 1.61 29.89
C ALA A 549 4.42 1.67 30.17
N ASP A 550 5.00 2.87 30.28
CA ASP A 550 6.41 3.04 30.62
C ASP A 550 6.72 2.60 32.05
N ALA A 551 5.87 2.93 33.02
CA ALA A 551 5.99 2.48 34.41
C ALA A 551 5.92 0.94 34.52
N MET A 552 5.00 0.31 33.77
CA MET A 552 4.87 -1.14 33.69
C MET A 552 6.14 -1.79 33.14
N VAL A 553 6.67 -1.32 32.00
CA VAL A 553 7.88 -1.89 31.39
C VAL A 553 9.08 -1.78 32.33
N LYS A 554 9.28 -0.62 32.98
CA LYS A 554 10.36 -0.42 33.97
C LYS A 554 10.26 -1.37 35.16
N THR A 555 9.04 -1.66 35.62
CA THR A 555 8.80 -2.59 36.73
C THR A 555 9.14 -4.02 36.31
N MET A 556 8.60 -4.47 35.17
CA MET A 556 8.84 -5.82 34.63
C MET A 556 10.30 -6.07 34.27
N GLN A 557 11.04 -5.05 33.83
CA GLN A 557 12.48 -5.15 33.52
C GLN A 557 13.32 -5.51 34.75
N ARG A 558 12.90 -5.11 35.96
CA ARG A 558 13.62 -5.42 37.22
C ARG A 558 13.14 -6.71 37.89
N SER A 559 11.92 -7.13 37.58
CA SER A 559 11.34 -8.36 38.12
C SER A 559 12.17 -9.59 37.77
N LYS A 560 12.30 -10.51 38.74
CA LYS A 560 13.07 -11.76 38.64
C LYS A 560 14.50 -11.57 38.10
N GLY A 561 15.19 -10.48 38.48
CA GLY A 561 16.55 -10.19 38.02
C GLY A 561 16.65 -9.95 36.51
N GLY A 562 15.57 -9.50 35.89
CA GLY A 562 15.46 -9.30 34.45
C GLY A 562 14.87 -10.49 33.68
N PHE A 563 14.61 -11.62 34.33
CA PHE A 563 14.10 -12.84 33.69
C PHE A 563 12.58 -13.03 33.86
N ASN A 564 11.81 -11.94 33.95
CA ASN A 564 10.36 -12.04 33.84
C ASN A 564 9.99 -12.59 32.43
N PRO A 565 9.22 -13.69 32.32
CA PRO A 565 8.89 -14.32 31.04
C PRO A 565 8.20 -13.40 30.03
N VAL A 566 7.25 -12.58 30.49
CA VAL A 566 6.49 -11.65 29.65
C VAL A 566 7.41 -10.54 29.13
N PHE A 567 8.29 -10.03 29.99
CA PHE A 567 9.30 -9.06 29.59
C PHE A 567 10.29 -9.65 28.59
N MET A 568 10.74 -10.90 28.79
CA MET A 568 11.65 -11.57 27.86
C MET A 568 11.02 -11.76 26.47
N MET A 569 9.76 -12.19 26.39
CA MET A 569 9.07 -12.34 25.11
C MET A 569 8.97 -11.01 24.35
N PHE A 570 8.71 -9.93 25.09
CA PHE A 570 8.67 -8.57 24.57
C PHE A 570 10.02 -8.02 24.11
N ASP A 571 11.02 -8.02 24.99
CA ASP A 571 12.34 -7.44 24.74
C ASP A 571 13.13 -8.24 23.69
N SER A 572 12.92 -9.56 23.63
CA SER A 572 13.47 -10.40 22.55
C SER A 572 12.84 -10.12 21.19
N GLY A 573 11.62 -9.55 21.15
CA GLY A 573 10.83 -9.42 19.93
C GLY A 573 10.31 -10.74 19.39
N SER A 574 10.32 -11.81 20.18
CA SER A 574 9.80 -13.13 19.78
C SER A 574 8.28 -13.11 19.62
N ARG A 575 7.57 -12.55 20.60
CA ARG A 575 6.12 -12.36 20.60
C ARG A 575 5.71 -11.30 21.61
N GLY A 576 4.73 -10.47 21.26
CA GLY A 576 4.23 -9.43 22.15
C GLY A 576 4.66 -8.03 21.71
N SER A 577 3.72 -7.09 21.69
CA SER A 577 4.00 -5.66 21.52
C SER A 577 3.81 -4.92 22.84
N ARG A 578 4.38 -3.70 22.92
CA ARG A 578 4.20 -2.81 24.07
C ARG A 578 2.71 -2.58 24.37
N ASP A 579 1.89 -2.42 23.33
CA ASP A 579 0.44 -2.26 23.47
C ASP A 579 -0.27 -3.51 24.00
N GLN A 580 0.16 -4.71 23.61
CA GLN A 580 -0.44 -5.96 24.08
C GLN A 580 -0.17 -6.17 25.58
N ILE A 581 1.07 -5.93 26.02
CA ILE A 581 1.45 -6.06 27.43
C ILE A 581 0.75 -5.00 28.26
N ARG A 582 0.64 -3.77 27.73
CA ARG A 582 -0.13 -2.69 28.35
C ARG A 582 -1.58 -3.11 28.60
N GLN A 583 -2.23 -3.77 27.65
CA GLN A 583 -3.60 -4.27 27.84
C GLN A 583 -3.69 -5.38 28.89
N LEU A 584 -2.64 -6.19 29.06
CA LEU A 584 -2.59 -7.27 30.04
C LEU A 584 -2.40 -6.78 31.48
N ALA A 585 -1.44 -5.88 31.72
CA ALA A 585 -1.00 -5.49 33.07
C ALA A 585 -1.06 -3.97 33.35
N GLY A 586 -1.22 -3.11 32.33
CA GLY A 586 -1.33 -1.66 32.47
C GLY A 586 -2.79 -1.22 32.52
N MET A 587 -3.28 -0.67 31.41
CA MET A 587 -4.69 -0.33 31.17
C MET A 587 -5.03 -0.57 29.69
N ARG A 588 -6.30 -0.77 29.37
CA ARG A 588 -6.72 -0.98 27.98
C ARG A 588 -6.83 0.33 27.18
N GLY A 589 -7.26 1.42 27.80
CA GLY A 589 -7.25 2.76 27.20
C GLY A 589 -8.49 3.09 26.36
N LEU A 590 -8.31 3.96 25.36
CA LEU A 590 -9.37 4.54 24.54
C LEU A 590 -9.77 3.64 23.36
N MET A 591 -11.09 3.50 23.13
CA MET A 591 -11.67 2.66 22.06
C MET A 591 -12.33 3.51 20.98
N ALA A 592 -12.32 3.02 19.73
CA ALA A 592 -12.94 3.70 18.60
C ALA A 592 -14.43 3.33 18.45
N LYS A 593 -15.27 4.33 18.10
CA LYS A 593 -16.68 4.13 17.72
C LYS A 593 -16.79 3.65 16.26
N PRO A 594 -17.81 2.84 15.95
CA PRO A 594 -18.01 2.32 14.59
C PRO A 594 -18.76 3.26 13.63
N GLN A 595 -19.20 4.45 14.06
CA GLN A 595 -19.96 5.37 13.21
C GLN A 595 -19.11 5.97 12.07
N LYS A 596 -19.69 6.01 10.87
CA LYS A 596 -19.21 6.81 9.74
C LYS A 596 -19.91 8.16 9.81
N LYS A 597 -19.17 9.28 9.90
CA LYS A 597 -19.77 10.58 9.59
C LYS A 597 -20.19 10.59 8.11
N LEU A 598 -21.27 11.28 7.78
CA LEU A 598 -21.75 11.47 6.40
C LEU A 598 -20.68 12.06 5.47
N THR A 599 -19.68 12.75 6.05
CA THR A 599 -18.51 13.35 5.38
C THR A 599 -17.32 12.40 5.18
N GLY A 600 -17.43 11.12 5.54
CA GLY A 600 -16.41 10.10 5.22
C GLY A 600 -15.24 9.96 6.21
N GLY A 601 -15.30 10.64 7.37
CA GLY A 601 -14.36 10.44 8.48
C GLY A 601 -14.56 9.10 9.20
N ILE A 602 -13.46 8.38 9.45
CA ILE A 602 -13.43 7.13 10.23
C ILE A 602 -13.14 7.46 11.70
N GLY A 603 -14.03 7.01 12.59
CA GLY A 603 -13.68 6.64 13.98
C GLY A 603 -13.58 7.79 14.99
N GLU A 604 -14.72 8.30 15.47
CA GLU A 604 -14.72 9.05 16.73
C GLU A 604 -14.29 8.16 17.89
N ILE A 605 -13.46 8.68 18.78
CA ILE A 605 -13.00 7.95 19.97
C ILE A 605 -14.04 8.10 21.09
N ILE A 606 -14.23 7.05 21.89
CA ILE A 606 -15.08 7.12 23.08
C ILE A 606 -14.28 7.85 24.18
N GLU A 607 -14.82 8.95 24.69
CA GLU A 607 -14.16 9.79 25.72
C GLU A 607 -13.96 9.07 27.06
N SER A 608 -14.74 8.03 27.32
CA SER A 608 -14.61 7.17 28.51
C SER A 608 -13.62 6.03 28.24
N PRO A 609 -12.40 6.06 28.82
CA PRO A 609 -11.43 4.99 28.64
C PRO A 609 -11.78 3.76 29.48
N ILE A 610 -11.20 2.62 29.09
CA ILE A 610 -11.18 1.41 29.91
C ILE A 610 -9.96 1.48 30.82
N LYS A 611 -10.18 1.70 32.12
CA LYS A 611 -9.12 1.87 33.13
C LYS A 611 -8.54 0.52 33.58
N SER A 612 -9.39 -0.50 33.56
CA SER A 612 -9.02 -1.86 33.94
C SER A 612 -8.14 -2.53 32.87
N ASN A 613 -7.38 -3.55 33.28
CA ASN A 613 -6.61 -4.43 32.40
C ASN A 613 -7.16 -5.87 32.42
N PHE A 614 -6.60 -6.76 31.59
CA PHE A 614 -7.08 -8.15 31.55
C PHE A 614 -6.78 -8.96 32.82
N ARG A 615 -5.72 -8.61 33.57
CA ARG A 615 -5.42 -9.26 34.87
C ARG A 615 -6.45 -8.88 35.94
N GLU A 616 -6.88 -7.62 35.98
CA GLU A 616 -7.90 -7.10 36.90
C GLU A 616 -9.32 -7.54 36.51
N GLY A 617 -9.55 -7.78 35.21
CA GLY A 617 -10.86 -8.06 34.65
C GLY A 617 -11.57 -6.79 34.16
N LEU A 618 -12.56 -6.96 33.29
CA LEU A 618 -13.34 -5.85 32.72
C LEU A 618 -14.76 -5.87 33.27
N SER A 619 -15.30 -4.68 33.58
CA SER A 619 -16.73 -4.56 33.85
C SER A 619 -17.57 -4.84 32.60
N VAL A 620 -18.87 -5.12 32.76
CA VAL A 620 -19.78 -5.38 31.64
C VAL A 620 -19.80 -4.22 30.64
N LEU A 621 -19.77 -2.98 31.14
CA LEU A 621 -19.76 -1.77 30.30
C LEU A 621 -18.45 -1.62 29.54
N GLU A 622 -17.30 -1.78 30.20
CA GLU A 622 -15.98 -1.72 29.56
C GLU A 622 -15.82 -2.81 28.49
N TYR A 623 -16.26 -4.03 28.80
CA TYR A 623 -16.27 -5.13 27.84
C TYR A 623 -17.16 -4.80 26.65
N PHE A 624 -18.39 -4.34 26.87
CA PHE A 624 -19.32 -3.95 25.81
C PHE A 624 -18.75 -2.85 24.90
N ILE A 625 -18.15 -1.82 25.48
CA ILE A 625 -17.46 -0.75 24.74
C ILE A 625 -16.36 -1.35 23.84
N SER A 626 -15.56 -2.28 24.37
CA SER A 626 -14.49 -2.93 23.61
C SER A 626 -14.98 -3.78 22.43
N THR A 627 -16.19 -4.34 22.50
CA THR A 627 -16.73 -5.22 21.44
C THR A 627 -16.98 -4.49 20.12
N HIS A 628 -17.25 -3.18 20.17
CA HIS A 628 -17.55 -2.39 18.97
C HIS A 628 -16.31 -2.27 18.07
N GLY A 629 -15.16 -1.91 18.68
CA GLY A 629 -13.88 -1.86 17.99
C GLY A 629 -13.49 -3.24 17.43
N ALA A 630 -13.51 -4.27 18.29
CA ALA A 630 -13.14 -5.63 17.91
C ALA A 630 -13.97 -6.17 16.74
N ARG A 631 -15.30 -6.00 16.77
CA ARG A 631 -16.20 -6.43 15.69
C ARG A 631 -15.93 -5.67 14.39
N LYS A 632 -15.67 -4.36 14.46
CA LYS A 632 -15.33 -3.55 13.30
C LYS A 632 -14.00 -4.00 12.68
N GLY A 633 -12.97 -4.21 13.49
CA GLY A 633 -11.67 -4.73 13.03
C GLY A 633 -11.80 -6.08 12.33
N LEU A 634 -12.60 -7.01 12.89
CA LEU A 634 -12.92 -8.29 12.27
C LEU A 634 -13.63 -8.14 10.92
N ALA A 635 -14.68 -7.31 10.87
CA ALA A 635 -15.46 -7.09 9.66
C ALA A 635 -14.61 -6.42 8.56
N ASP A 636 -13.81 -5.41 8.91
CA ASP A 636 -12.93 -4.72 7.98
C ASP A 636 -11.86 -5.68 7.42
N THR A 637 -11.30 -6.55 8.26
CA THR A 637 -10.33 -7.57 7.82
C THR A 637 -10.95 -8.51 6.79
N ALA A 638 -12.16 -9.01 7.05
CA ALA A 638 -12.86 -9.91 6.14
C ALA A 638 -13.25 -9.25 4.80
N LEU A 639 -13.63 -7.97 4.82
CA LEU A 639 -14.08 -7.25 3.62
C LEU A 639 -12.91 -6.67 2.80
N LYS A 640 -11.93 -6.01 3.45
CA LYS A 640 -10.84 -5.29 2.77
C LYS A 640 -9.80 -6.23 2.14
N THR A 641 -9.68 -7.47 2.61
CA THR A 641 -8.78 -8.48 2.01
C THR A 641 -9.09 -8.70 0.51
N ALA A 642 -10.36 -8.63 0.13
CA ALA A 642 -10.76 -8.78 -1.27
C ALA A 642 -10.29 -7.60 -2.15
N ASP A 643 -10.26 -6.39 -1.59
CA ASP A 643 -9.86 -5.17 -2.31
C ASP A 643 -8.34 -5.15 -2.55
N ALA A 644 -7.55 -5.57 -1.55
CA ALA A 644 -6.10 -5.71 -1.69
C ALA A 644 -5.72 -6.72 -2.77
N GLY A 645 -6.32 -7.93 -2.73
CA GLY A 645 -6.08 -8.94 -3.77
C GLY A 645 -6.55 -8.49 -5.17
N TYR A 646 -7.58 -7.65 -5.26
CA TYR A 646 -8.01 -7.05 -6.51
C TYR A 646 -7.01 -6.03 -7.06
N LEU A 647 -6.45 -5.18 -6.18
CA LEU A 647 -5.39 -4.23 -6.56
C LEU A 647 -4.16 -4.95 -7.09
N THR A 648 -3.67 -5.97 -6.37
CA THR A 648 -2.52 -6.79 -6.82
C THR A 648 -2.75 -7.37 -8.21
N ARG A 649 -3.96 -7.91 -8.46
CA ARG A 649 -4.30 -8.44 -9.78
C ARG A 649 -4.24 -7.37 -10.88
N ARG A 650 -4.72 -6.16 -10.60
CA ARG A 650 -4.66 -5.05 -11.57
C ARG A 650 -3.24 -4.58 -11.83
N LEU A 651 -2.39 -4.57 -10.81
CA LEU A 651 -0.97 -4.26 -10.96
C LEU A 651 -0.28 -5.29 -11.86
N VAL A 652 -0.53 -6.58 -11.63
CA VAL A 652 -0.02 -7.66 -12.49
C VAL A 652 -0.56 -7.54 -13.92
N ASP A 653 -1.86 -7.30 -14.10
CA ASP A 653 -2.49 -7.14 -15.43
C ASP A 653 -1.82 -6.00 -16.25
N VAL A 654 -1.28 -4.96 -15.59
CA VAL A 654 -0.59 -3.83 -16.24
C VAL A 654 0.92 -4.08 -16.43
N ALA A 655 1.56 -4.75 -15.48
CA ALA A 655 3.01 -4.89 -15.43
C ALA A 655 3.56 -6.22 -15.98
N GLN A 656 2.70 -7.18 -16.34
CA GLN A 656 3.11 -8.54 -16.74
C GLN A 656 4.10 -8.58 -17.92
N ASP A 657 4.04 -7.61 -18.84
CA ASP A 657 4.88 -7.59 -20.05
C ASP A 657 6.25 -6.89 -19.81
N VAL A 658 6.48 -6.36 -18.60
CA VAL A 658 7.72 -5.66 -18.24
C VAL A 658 8.76 -6.68 -17.77
N THR A 659 9.72 -6.95 -18.66
CA THR A 659 10.85 -7.88 -18.47
C THR A 659 12.17 -7.18 -18.74
N ILE A 660 13.27 -7.73 -18.23
CA ILE A 660 14.62 -7.26 -18.61
C ILE A 660 14.98 -7.81 -19.98
N THR A 661 15.19 -6.93 -20.96
CA THR A 661 15.34 -7.32 -22.38
C THR A 661 16.73 -7.07 -22.96
N GLU A 662 17.45 -6.07 -22.44
CA GLU A 662 18.78 -5.68 -22.89
C GLU A 662 19.65 -5.25 -21.70
N GLU A 663 20.97 -5.22 -21.88
CA GLU A 663 21.89 -4.83 -20.81
C GLU A 663 21.81 -3.33 -20.52
N ASP A 664 22.02 -2.50 -21.55
CA ASP A 664 22.04 -1.04 -21.42
C ASP A 664 21.27 -0.37 -22.57
N CYS A 665 20.35 0.53 -22.23
CA CYS A 665 19.64 1.38 -23.19
C CYS A 665 20.42 2.65 -23.61
N GLY A 666 21.52 2.99 -22.93
CA GLY A 666 22.34 4.16 -23.22
C GLY A 666 21.74 5.52 -22.82
N THR A 667 20.66 5.54 -22.03
CA THR A 667 20.00 6.78 -21.61
C THR A 667 20.93 7.66 -20.77
N ILE A 668 20.91 8.96 -21.08
CA ILE A 668 21.57 10.01 -20.27
C ILE A 668 20.60 10.65 -19.27
N LEU A 669 19.35 10.21 -19.24
CA LEU A 669 18.31 10.70 -18.34
C LEU A 669 18.29 9.85 -17.07
N GLY A 670 18.28 10.49 -15.91
CA GLY A 670 18.16 9.83 -14.61
C GLY A 670 17.32 10.63 -13.64
N LEU A 671 17.26 10.13 -12.40
CA LEU A 671 16.58 10.78 -11.29
C LEU A 671 17.61 11.25 -10.27
N GLU A 672 17.43 12.45 -9.77
CA GLU A 672 18.19 12.96 -8.63
C GLU A 672 17.60 12.39 -7.34
N MET A 673 18.42 11.66 -6.58
CA MET A 673 18.03 11.01 -5.33
C MET A 673 18.68 11.72 -4.15
N SER A 674 17.86 12.09 -3.17
CA SER A 674 18.28 12.68 -1.89
C SER A 674 17.66 11.89 -0.72
N ALA A 675 18.18 12.13 0.48
CA ALA A 675 17.59 11.58 1.71
C ALA A 675 16.14 12.08 1.88
N LEU A 676 15.23 11.18 2.27
CA LEU A 676 13.83 11.54 2.50
C LEU A 676 13.69 12.19 3.88
N LYS A 677 13.54 13.52 3.90
CA LYS A 677 13.44 14.33 5.13
C LYS A 677 12.01 14.85 5.32
N GLU A 678 11.46 14.73 6.53
CA GLU A 678 10.23 15.41 6.96
C GLU A 678 10.61 16.45 8.04
N GLY A 679 11.00 17.65 7.58
CA GLY A 679 11.61 18.67 8.43
C GLY A 679 13.05 18.33 8.82
N GLU A 680 13.31 18.05 10.11
CA GLU A 680 14.62 17.58 10.61
C GLU A 680 14.71 16.06 10.69
N ASP A 681 13.58 15.37 10.63
CA ASP A 681 13.55 13.93 10.78
C ASP A 681 13.87 13.29 9.44
N ILE A 682 15.05 12.66 9.36
CA ILE A 682 15.41 11.78 8.25
C ILE A 682 14.56 10.53 8.41
N ILE A 683 13.58 10.36 7.51
CA ILE A 683 12.75 9.15 7.45
C ILE A 683 13.57 8.01 6.85
N GLU A 684 14.27 8.31 5.76
CA GLU A 684 15.09 7.34 5.03
C GLU A 684 16.41 8.01 4.62
N PRO A 685 17.56 7.48 5.06
CA PRO A 685 18.86 8.05 4.75
C PRO A 685 19.21 7.88 3.27
N LEU A 686 20.16 8.68 2.77
CA LEU A 686 20.57 8.62 1.37
C LEU A 686 21.16 7.25 1.02
N ARG A 687 21.98 6.67 1.90
CA ARG A 687 22.61 5.36 1.68
C ARG A 687 21.58 4.27 1.35
N GLU A 688 20.48 4.18 2.11
CA GLU A 688 19.48 3.13 1.94
C GLU A 688 18.75 3.25 0.60
N ARG A 689 18.60 4.49 0.10
CA ARG A 689 17.95 4.78 -1.18
C ARG A 689 18.85 4.56 -2.39
N LEU A 690 20.17 4.62 -2.22
CA LEU A 690 21.14 4.42 -3.30
C LEU A 690 21.53 2.96 -3.50
N VAL A 691 21.52 2.14 -2.44
CA VAL A 691 21.92 0.74 -2.51
C VAL A 691 21.14 -0.02 -3.59
N GLY A 692 21.88 -0.67 -4.47
CA GLY A 692 21.31 -1.48 -5.56
C GLY A 692 20.95 -0.69 -6.82
N CYS A 693 21.09 0.64 -6.81
CA CYS A 693 20.91 1.50 -7.99
C CYS A 693 22.21 1.64 -8.77
N VAL A 694 22.11 2.03 -10.04
CA VAL A 694 23.27 2.33 -10.88
C VAL A 694 23.46 3.85 -10.95
N ALA A 695 24.68 4.32 -10.70
CA ALA A 695 25.03 5.73 -10.81
C ALA A 695 24.93 6.20 -12.27
N LEU A 696 24.31 7.35 -12.51
CA LEU A 696 24.27 7.94 -13.85
C LEU A 696 25.58 8.66 -14.15
N ASP A 697 26.09 9.43 -13.19
CA ASP A 697 27.35 10.18 -13.31
C ASP A 697 28.40 9.68 -12.32
N GLU A 698 29.62 10.14 -12.53
CA GLU A 698 30.71 9.96 -11.59
C GLU A 698 30.45 10.72 -10.30
N VAL A 699 30.57 10.04 -9.17
CA VAL A 699 30.41 10.61 -7.82
C VAL A 699 31.80 10.71 -7.21
N THR A 700 32.21 11.92 -6.85
CA THR A 700 33.52 12.21 -6.25
C THR A 700 33.35 12.78 -4.85
N ASP A 701 34.29 12.46 -3.97
CA ASP A 701 34.39 13.02 -2.64
C ASP A 701 34.93 14.47 -2.72
N PRO A 702 34.19 15.47 -2.24
CA PRO A 702 34.64 16.86 -2.27
C PRO A 702 35.72 17.19 -1.22
N HIS A 703 36.00 16.29 -0.28
CA HIS A 703 36.89 16.50 0.87
C HIS A 703 38.19 15.72 0.77
N GLU A 704 38.16 14.48 0.30
CA GLU A 704 39.37 13.68 0.08
C GLU A 704 39.94 13.90 -1.33
N LEU A 705 41.24 14.23 -1.40
CA LEU A 705 42.00 14.31 -2.65
C LEU A 705 42.85 13.06 -2.82
N ASP A 706 42.86 12.51 -4.03
CA ASP A 706 43.65 11.36 -4.44
C ASP A 706 45.14 11.75 -4.65
N GLU A 707 46.01 10.77 -4.95
CA GLU A 707 47.47 10.97 -5.10
C GLU A 707 47.86 12.06 -6.13
N ASP A 708 46.96 12.37 -7.08
CA ASP A 708 47.10 13.38 -8.14
C ASP A 708 46.44 14.75 -7.81
N GLU A 709 46.12 15.04 -6.54
CA GLU A 709 45.39 16.26 -6.09
C GLU A 709 43.98 16.43 -6.71
N ARG A 710 43.36 15.33 -7.14
CA ARG A 710 41.98 15.31 -7.68
C ARG A 710 40.98 14.81 -6.65
N PRO A 711 39.71 15.26 -6.66
CA PRO A 711 38.65 14.70 -5.82
C PRO A 711 38.61 13.18 -5.95
N LYS A 712 38.68 12.46 -4.83
CA LYS A 712 38.70 10.99 -4.81
C LYS A 712 37.41 10.46 -5.42
N LEU A 713 37.54 9.57 -6.41
CA LEU A 713 36.38 8.97 -7.07
C LEU A 713 35.74 7.91 -6.15
N LEU A 714 34.46 8.09 -5.82
CA LEU A 714 33.68 7.13 -5.04
C LEU A 714 33.01 6.10 -5.95
N VAL A 715 32.34 6.55 -7.02
CA VAL A 715 31.65 5.68 -8.00
C VAL A 715 31.87 6.21 -9.42
N GLU A 716 32.19 5.31 -10.35
CA GLU A 716 32.19 5.62 -11.79
C GLU A 716 30.76 5.63 -12.37
N ALA A 717 30.53 6.47 -13.37
CA ALA A 717 29.28 6.48 -14.13
C ALA A 717 28.97 5.08 -14.69
N GLY A 718 27.73 4.62 -14.51
CA GLY A 718 27.29 3.30 -14.96
C GLY A 718 27.70 2.13 -14.05
N LYS A 719 28.32 2.37 -12.88
CA LYS A 719 28.54 1.29 -11.89
C LYS A 719 27.39 1.16 -10.89
N LEU A 720 27.21 -0.07 -10.41
CA LEU A 720 26.28 -0.40 -9.34
C LEU A 720 26.78 0.19 -8.02
N ILE A 721 25.89 0.83 -7.27
CA ILE A 721 26.18 1.34 -5.93
C ILE A 721 25.88 0.22 -4.92
N ASP A 722 26.94 -0.28 -4.27
CA ASP A 722 26.85 -1.23 -3.17
C ASP A 722 26.75 -0.51 -1.81
N GLU A 723 26.60 -1.26 -0.71
CA GLU A 723 26.42 -0.67 0.61
C GLU A 723 27.68 0.05 1.13
N GLU A 724 28.88 -0.43 0.78
CA GLU A 724 30.14 0.20 1.18
C GLU A 724 30.31 1.54 0.47
N THR A 725 30.01 1.58 -0.82
CA THR A 725 30.09 2.82 -1.57
C THR A 725 28.95 3.79 -1.24
N ALA A 726 27.74 3.29 -0.97
CA ALA A 726 26.64 4.11 -0.46
C ALA A 726 26.98 4.74 0.90
N GLN A 727 27.67 4.00 1.78
CA GLN A 727 28.16 4.54 3.05
C GLN A 727 29.25 5.59 2.81
N ALA A 728 30.20 5.33 1.91
CA ALA A 728 31.24 6.31 1.56
C ALA A 728 30.65 7.61 0.98
N ILE A 729 29.59 7.54 0.17
CA ILE A 729 28.86 8.71 -0.36
C ILE A 729 28.22 9.52 0.77
N GLU A 730 27.64 8.85 1.77
CA GLU A 730 27.02 9.52 2.91
C GLU A 730 28.08 10.12 3.86
N ASP A 731 29.18 9.40 4.09
CA ASP A 731 30.32 9.86 4.91
C ASP A 731 31.03 11.06 4.27
N ALA A 732 31.08 11.11 2.93
CA ALA A 732 31.56 12.26 2.16
C ALA A 732 30.62 13.49 2.22
N GLY A 733 29.45 13.36 2.87
CA GLY A 733 28.50 14.47 3.06
C GLY A 733 27.73 14.87 1.80
N ILE A 734 27.61 13.98 0.81
CA ILE A 734 26.90 14.26 -0.46
C ILE A 734 25.38 14.27 -0.21
N GLU A 735 24.70 15.35 -0.63
CA GLU A 735 23.26 15.51 -0.38
C GLU A 735 22.37 14.83 -1.41
N SER A 736 22.81 14.79 -2.68
CA SER A 736 22.08 14.18 -3.78
C SER A 736 23.00 13.51 -4.80
N VAL A 737 22.50 12.42 -5.39
CA VAL A 737 23.20 11.65 -6.44
C VAL A 737 22.22 11.37 -7.58
N ARG A 738 22.67 11.53 -8.82
CA ARG A 738 21.89 11.15 -10.00
C ARG A 738 22.05 9.66 -10.28
N ILE A 739 20.94 8.95 -10.32
CA ILE A 739 20.88 7.51 -10.61
C ILE A 739 20.10 7.23 -11.89
N ARG A 740 20.36 6.08 -12.49
CA ARG A 740 19.51 5.54 -13.56
C ARG A 740 18.18 5.06 -12.97
N SER A 741 17.11 5.18 -13.76
CA SER A 741 15.77 4.77 -13.33
C SER A 741 15.03 4.02 -14.43
N VAL A 742 14.12 3.15 -14.01
CA VAL A 742 13.15 2.48 -14.88
C VAL A 742 12.23 3.49 -15.59
N LEU A 743 11.97 4.66 -14.98
CA LEU A 743 11.11 5.70 -15.58
C LEU A 743 11.79 6.44 -16.74
N THR A 744 13.11 6.51 -16.76
CA THR A 744 13.91 7.21 -17.78
C THR A 744 14.55 6.24 -18.79
N CYS A 745 14.17 4.97 -18.74
CA CYS A 745 14.70 3.93 -19.60
C CYS A 745 14.18 4.09 -21.05
N GLU A 746 15.09 4.00 -22.02
CA GLU A 746 14.77 4.15 -23.44
C GLU A 746 14.64 2.81 -24.19
N ALA A 747 14.62 1.70 -23.46
CA ALA A 747 14.41 0.37 -24.04
C ALA A 747 13.06 0.30 -24.77
N LYS A 748 13.05 -0.18 -26.02
CA LYS A 748 11.82 -0.22 -26.86
C LYS A 748 10.76 -1.20 -26.34
N ARG A 749 11.19 -2.26 -25.65
CA ARG A 749 10.35 -3.30 -25.05
C ARG A 749 10.96 -3.68 -23.72
N GLY A 750 10.17 -3.67 -22.64
CA GLY A 750 10.68 -3.99 -21.31
C GLY A 750 11.58 -2.89 -20.76
N VAL A 751 12.62 -3.27 -20.01
CA VAL A 751 13.55 -2.38 -19.32
C VAL A 751 14.97 -2.92 -19.49
N CYS A 752 15.99 -2.07 -19.52
CA CYS A 752 17.38 -2.52 -19.52
C CYS A 752 17.89 -2.86 -18.10
N ARG A 753 18.88 -3.74 -18.03
CA ARG A 753 19.53 -4.18 -16.78
C ARG A 753 20.05 -3.01 -15.95
N MET A 754 20.70 -2.04 -16.57
CA MET A 754 21.32 -0.90 -15.88
C MET A 754 20.31 0.10 -15.30
N CYS A 755 19.14 0.26 -15.92
CA CYS A 755 18.08 1.13 -15.39
C CYS A 755 17.32 0.51 -14.22
N TYR A 756 17.33 -0.82 -14.09
CA TYR A 756 16.75 -1.54 -12.96
C TYR A 756 17.75 -1.69 -11.80
N GLY A 757 18.99 -2.08 -12.12
CA GLY A 757 20.05 -2.30 -11.14
C GLY A 757 20.03 -3.71 -10.55
N ARG A 758 20.06 -3.80 -9.22
CA ARG A 758 20.22 -5.05 -8.47
C ARG A 758 18.90 -5.81 -8.29
N ASN A 759 18.95 -7.13 -8.45
CA ASN A 759 17.89 -8.02 -7.99
C ASN A 759 18.03 -8.23 -6.47
N LEU A 760 17.07 -7.71 -5.71
CA LEU A 760 17.08 -7.77 -4.25
C LEU A 760 16.96 -9.21 -3.70
N ALA A 761 16.47 -10.17 -4.49
CA ALA A 761 16.35 -11.56 -4.05
C ALA A 761 17.68 -12.33 -4.10
N THR A 762 18.57 -11.99 -5.04
CA THR A 762 19.88 -12.65 -5.23
C THR A 762 21.04 -11.77 -4.78
N MET A 763 20.80 -10.47 -4.60
CA MET A 763 21.82 -9.48 -4.27
C MET A 763 22.89 -9.29 -5.36
N ASP A 764 22.56 -9.64 -6.60
CA ASP A 764 23.38 -9.44 -7.80
C ASP A 764 22.65 -8.56 -8.83
N MET A 765 23.36 -8.11 -9.86
CA MET A 765 22.75 -7.40 -10.99
C MET A 765 21.69 -8.27 -11.67
N VAL A 766 20.50 -7.71 -11.93
CA VAL A 766 19.34 -8.47 -12.45
C VAL A 766 19.66 -9.24 -13.73
N ASP A 767 19.16 -10.47 -13.88
CA ASP A 767 19.40 -11.29 -15.07
C ASP A 767 18.50 -10.89 -16.25
N LEU A 768 19.00 -11.16 -17.47
CA LEU A 768 18.21 -10.99 -18.69
C LEU A 768 17.05 -11.99 -18.70
N GLY A 769 15.84 -11.50 -19.02
CA GLY A 769 14.61 -12.28 -19.02
C GLY A 769 13.83 -12.27 -17.70
N GLU A 770 14.36 -11.67 -16.62
CA GLU A 770 13.64 -11.60 -15.34
C GLU A 770 12.35 -10.76 -15.48
N ALA A 771 11.24 -11.29 -14.96
CA ALA A 771 9.92 -10.67 -15.03
C ALA A 771 9.71 -9.61 -13.92
N VAL A 772 10.50 -8.54 -13.97
CA VAL A 772 10.53 -7.47 -12.95
C VAL A 772 9.18 -6.79 -12.74
N GLY A 773 8.32 -6.71 -13.75
CA GLY A 773 6.98 -6.13 -13.59
C GLY A 773 6.07 -6.96 -12.69
N ILE A 774 6.13 -8.29 -12.79
CA ILE A 774 5.36 -9.20 -11.91
C ILE A 774 5.91 -9.13 -10.49
N LEU A 775 7.24 -9.11 -10.34
CA LEU A 775 7.90 -8.98 -9.04
C LEU A 775 7.50 -7.67 -8.35
N ALA A 776 7.55 -6.54 -9.06
CA ALA A 776 7.15 -5.24 -8.51
C ALA A 776 5.67 -5.23 -8.09
N ALA A 777 4.77 -5.78 -8.92
CA ALA A 777 3.35 -5.86 -8.61
C ALA A 777 3.07 -6.69 -7.33
N GLN A 778 3.77 -7.82 -7.16
CA GLN A 778 3.66 -8.66 -5.97
C GLN A 778 4.25 -7.97 -4.73
N SER A 779 5.42 -7.35 -4.85
CA SER A 779 6.10 -6.63 -3.77
C SER A 779 5.31 -5.44 -3.23
N ILE A 780 4.37 -4.89 -4.00
CA ILE A 780 3.42 -3.86 -3.55
C ILE A 780 2.13 -4.49 -2.99
N GLY A 781 1.60 -5.51 -3.67
CA GLY A 781 0.32 -6.11 -3.36
C GLY A 781 0.31 -6.97 -2.09
N GLU A 782 1.41 -7.69 -1.83
CA GLU A 782 1.57 -8.56 -0.67
C GLU A 782 1.56 -7.76 0.65
N PRO A 783 2.40 -6.71 0.83
CA PRO A 783 2.33 -5.87 2.03
C PRO A 783 0.99 -5.16 2.16
N GLY A 784 0.39 -4.72 1.05
CA GLY A 784 -0.94 -4.10 1.06
C GLY A 784 -2.01 -5.01 1.65
N THR A 785 -1.95 -6.31 1.34
CA THR A 785 -2.85 -7.32 1.93
C THR A 785 -2.51 -7.58 3.39
N GLN A 786 -1.22 -7.70 3.74
CA GLN A 786 -0.80 -7.89 5.14
C GLN A 786 -1.19 -6.72 6.05
N LEU A 787 -1.09 -5.47 5.59
CA LEU A 787 -1.50 -4.29 6.35
C LEU A 787 -2.98 -4.35 6.72
N THR A 788 -3.84 -4.80 5.80
CA THR A 788 -5.26 -5.01 6.09
C THR A 788 -5.50 -6.12 7.12
N LEU A 789 -4.70 -7.20 7.10
CA LEU A 789 -4.80 -8.29 8.07
C LEU A 789 -4.28 -7.89 9.47
N ARG A 790 -3.15 -7.17 9.56
CA ARG A 790 -2.57 -6.72 10.85
C ARG A 790 -3.45 -5.73 11.61
N THR A 791 -4.36 -5.07 10.90
CA THR A 791 -5.40 -4.22 11.48
C THR A 791 -6.21 -4.94 12.56
N PHE A 792 -6.42 -6.26 12.41
CA PHE A 792 -7.12 -7.09 13.38
C PHE A 792 -6.55 -6.95 14.81
N HIS A 793 -5.22 -6.88 14.94
CA HIS A 793 -4.56 -6.81 16.25
C HIS A 793 -4.60 -5.42 16.88
N ILE A 794 -4.83 -4.38 16.09
CA ILE A 794 -4.85 -2.97 16.52
C ILE A 794 -6.30 -2.47 16.66
N GLY A 795 -7.26 -3.13 16.01
CA GLY A 795 -8.65 -2.69 15.80
C GLY A 795 -9.54 -2.48 17.04
N GLY A 796 -8.99 -2.53 18.24
CA GLY A 796 -9.66 -2.13 19.48
C GLY A 796 -9.20 -0.79 20.03
N THR A 797 -7.93 -0.45 19.87
CA THR A 797 -7.28 0.69 20.55
C THR A 797 -6.98 1.82 19.57
N ALA A 798 -7.43 3.03 19.88
CA ALA A 798 -7.06 4.21 19.13
C ALA A 798 -5.72 4.75 19.66
N ALA A 799 -4.66 4.67 18.85
CA ALA A 799 -3.40 5.36 19.13
C ALA A 799 -3.34 6.62 18.23
N ARG A 800 -3.61 7.78 18.82
CA ARG A 800 -3.34 9.06 18.17
C ARG A 800 -1.90 9.42 18.49
N ILE A 801 -1.10 9.75 17.48
CA ILE A 801 0.17 10.43 17.72
C ILE A 801 -0.22 11.84 18.17
N ALA A 802 0.12 12.22 19.39
CA ALA A 802 -0.14 13.56 19.90
C ALA A 802 0.62 14.57 19.02
N GLU A 803 -0.10 15.51 18.39
CA GLU A 803 0.53 16.58 17.64
C GLU A 803 1.23 17.52 18.63
N GLN A 804 2.50 17.83 18.34
CA GLN A 804 3.26 18.76 19.15
C GLN A 804 2.79 20.18 18.82
N THR A 805 2.34 20.92 19.84
CA THR A 805 1.97 22.35 19.74
C THR A 805 3.18 23.28 19.71
N VAL A 806 4.38 22.71 19.88
CA VAL A 806 5.64 23.42 20.03
C VAL A 806 6.70 22.75 19.16
N ARG A 807 7.36 23.52 18.29
CA ARG A 807 8.50 23.03 17.51
C ARG A 807 9.78 23.32 18.27
N LYS A 808 10.57 22.28 18.54
CA LYS A 808 11.90 22.39 19.13
C LYS A 808 12.97 21.95 18.14
N THR A 809 14.16 22.54 18.23
CA THR A 809 15.33 22.09 17.46
C THR A 809 16.09 20.99 18.20
N LYS A 810 16.62 20.01 17.46
CA LYS A 810 17.45 18.94 18.03
C LYS A 810 18.94 19.27 18.04
N VAL A 811 19.35 20.34 17.35
CA VAL A 811 20.74 20.68 17.09
C VAL A 811 20.98 22.12 17.53
N GLU A 812 22.20 22.42 17.98
CA GLU A 812 22.58 23.81 18.23
C GLU A 812 22.95 24.51 16.92
N GLY A 813 22.53 25.76 16.76
CA GLY A 813 22.77 26.49 15.52
C GLY A 813 22.27 27.92 15.57
N VAL A 814 22.36 28.58 14.42
CA VAL A 814 21.87 29.94 14.18
C VAL A 814 20.64 29.86 13.30
N ILE A 815 19.55 30.47 13.75
CA ILE A 815 18.32 30.58 12.95
C ILE A 815 18.44 31.78 12.01
N GLU A 816 18.05 31.61 10.76
CA GLU A 816 17.91 32.65 9.75
C GLU A 816 16.49 32.59 9.18
N TYR A 817 15.87 33.75 9.01
CA TYR A 817 14.54 33.83 8.41
C TYR A 817 14.63 33.64 6.89
N GLY A 818 13.77 32.80 6.33
CA GLY A 818 13.66 32.65 4.87
C GLY A 818 13.04 33.90 4.24
N ASP A 819 13.34 34.13 2.95
CA ASP A 819 12.93 35.33 2.19
C ASP A 819 11.41 35.59 2.18
N ARG A 820 10.59 34.56 2.43
CA ARG A 820 9.12 34.59 2.40
C ARG A 820 8.47 34.68 3.78
N LEU A 821 9.26 34.75 4.87
CA LEU A 821 8.72 34.87 6.23
C LEU A 821 8.31 36.32 6.52
N SER A 822 7.01 36.58 6.61
CA SER A 822 6.48 37.85 7.10
C SER A 822 5.83 37.65 8.46
N PHE A 823 6.08 38.58 9.38
CA PHE A 823 5.50 38.56 10.72
C PHE A 823 5.10 39.98 11.15
N VAL A 824 4.19 40.04 12.12
CA VAL A 824 3.72 41.28 12.74
C VAL A 824 3.88 41.18 14.25
N GLU A 825 4.21 42.30 14.88
CA GLU A 825 4.30 42.40 16.34
C GLU A 825 2.96 42.84 16.92
N THR A 826 2.42 42.03 17.83
CA THR A 826 1.18 42.37 18.54
C THR A 826 1.44 43.39 19.65
N PRO A 827 0.38 44.06 20.16
CA PRO A 827 0.49 44.94 21.34
C PRO A 827 1.11 44.26 22.58
N GLU A 828 1.04 42.93 22.65
CA GLU A 828 1.61 42.09 23.70
C GLU A 828 3.10 41.73 23.46
N LYS A 829 3.74 42.33 22.44
CA LYS A 829 5.13 42.07 22.00
C LYS A 829 5.38 40.63 21.54
N GLN A 830 4.37 39.96 21.00
CA GLN A 830 4.53 38.64 20.38
C GLN A 830 4.69 38.79 18.88
N GLN A 831 5.63 38.05 18.29
CA GLN A 831 5.83 38.01 16.83
C GLN A 831 4.97 36.90 16.24
N ILE A 832 3.94 37.28 15.48
CA ILE A 832 3.02 36.33 14.84
C ILE A 832 3.26 36.31 13.33
N VAL A 833 3.41 35.11 12.78
CA VAL A 833 3.64 34.90 11.34
C VAL A 833 2.37 35.14 10.53
N THR A 834 2.46 35.99 9.51
CA THR A 834 1.36 36.34 8.58
C THR A 834 1.55 35.76 7.18
N SER A 835 2.73 35.21 6.87
CA SER A 835 3.02 34.54 5.59
C SER A 835 2.50 33.10 5.57
N TYR A 836 1.95 32.66 4.44
CA TYR A 836 1.56 31.26 4.22
C TYR A 836 2.75 30.32 3.99
N GLU A 837 3.88 30.84 3.51
CA GLU A 837 5.11 30.08 3.19
C GLU A 837 6.31 30.59 3.99
N GLY A 838 6.10 30.84 5.28
CA GLY A 838 7.18 31.19 6.17
C GLY A 838 8.15 30.03 6.35
N GLU A 839 9.45 30.27 6.17
CA GLU A 839 10.50 29.30 6.46
C GLU A 839 11.48 29.84 7.52
N LEU A 840 11.90 28.97 8.44
CA LEU A 840 13.07 29.19 9.29
C LEU A 840 14.18 28.25 8.85
N ILE A 841 15.34 28.82 8.58
CA ILE A 841 16.53 28.10 8.15
C ILE A 841 17.44 27.97 9.37
N LEU A 842 17.66 26.76 9.86
CA LEU A 842 18.67 26.51 10.88
C LEU A 842 20.00 26.26 10.17
N LYS A 843 20.97 27.13 10.43
CA LYS A 843 22.35 26.92 10.04
C LYS A 843 23.15 26.39 11.23
N ALA A 844 23.69 25.18 11.10
CA ALA A 844 24.54 24.58 12.12
C ALA A 844 25.99 24.49 11.60
N GLN A 845 26.94 24.22 12.50
CA GLN A 845 28.28 23.84 12.04
C GLN A 845 28.17 22.46 11.40
N SER A 846 28.57 22.37 10.12
CA SER A 846 28.78 21.08 9.47
C SER A 846 29.91 20.35 10.20
N HIS A 847 29.68 19.11 10.63
CA HIS A 847 30.72 18.21 11.11
C HIS A 847 31.60 17.75 9.93
N GLY A 848 32.34 18.69 9.34
CA GLY A 848 33.53 18.43 8.54
C GLY A 848 34.72 18.98 9.31
N GLU A 849 35.38 18.12 10.08
CA GLU A 849 36.64 18.48 10.74
C GLU A 849 37.71 18.74 9.67
N GLY A 850 38.03 20.00 9.40
CA GLY A 850 39.20 20.33 8.59
C GLY A 850 39.11 21.59 7.74
N SER A 851 39.04 22.76 8.36
CA SER A 851 39.70 24.01 7.94
C SER A 851 39.04 25.22 8.60
N GLY A 852 39.86 26.12 9.16
CA GLY A 852 39.49 27.19 10.08
C GLY A 852 38.68 28.37 9.51
N SER A 853 37.67 28.12 8.68
CA SER A 853 36.63 29.08 8.36
C SER A 853 35.26 28.45 8.59
N GLY A 854 34.69 28.65 9.78
CA GLY A 854 33.37 28.14 10.16
C GLY A 854 32.26 28.74 9.30
N LYS A 855 32.05 28.19 8.10
CA LYS A 855 30.85 28.46 7.30
C LYS A 855 29.70 27.68 7.91
N LEU A 856 28.76 28.41 8.50
CA LEU A 856 27.47 27.92 8.92
C LEU A 856 26.70 27.45 7.66
N ALA A 857 26.51 26.14 7.52
CA ALA A 857 25.75 25.54 6.42
C ALA A 857 24.29 25.36 6.82
N VAL A 858 23.37 25.42 5.85
CA VAL A 858 21.95 25.17 6.09
C VAL A 858 21.77 23.71 6.48
N HIS A 859 21.43 23.46 7.74
CA HIS A 859 21.23 22.11 8.26
C HIS A 859 19.79 21.65 8.06
N SER A 860 18.82 22.51 8.40
CA SER A 860 17.39 22.20 8.29
C SER A 860 16.56 23.43 7.92
N ARG A 861 15.49 23.19 7.17
CA ARG A 861 14.46 24.19 6.87
C ARG A 861 13.17 23.78 7.54
N PHE A 862 12.58 24.70 8.29
CA PHE A 862 11.31 24.50 8.97
C PHE A 862 10.25 25.38 8.33
N HIS A 863 9.21 24.75 7.78
CA HIS A 863 8.03 25.49 7.40
C HIS A 863 7.28 25.96 8.67
N VAL A 864 7.14 27.27 8.82
CA VAL A 864 6.37 27.92 9.87
C VAL A 864 4.94 28.14 9.38
N PRO A 865 3.91 27.61 10.07
CA PRO A 865 2.53 27.79 9.66
C PRO A 865 2.04 29.22 9.96
N LEU A 866 1.05 29.66 9.18
CA LEU A 866 0.34 30.92 9.41
C LEU A 866 -0.23 30.98 10.84
N GLY A 867 -0.06 32.12 11.52
CA GLY A 867 -0.53 32.35 12.88
C GLY A 867 0.35 31.71 13.97
N ALA A 868 1.48 31.11 13.61
CA ALA A 868 2.46 30.66 14.60
C ALA A 868 3.10 31.84 15.31
N THR A 869 3.35 31.68 16.61
CA THR A 869 4.11 32.64 17.41
C THR A 869 5.59 32.25 17.39
N LEU A 870 6.43 33.13 16.85
CA LEU A 870 7.88 32.96 16.84
C LEU A 870 8.43 33.18 18.24
N MET A 871 9.29 32.26 18.69
CA MET A 871 9.98 32.33 19.99
C MET A 871 11.46 32.71 19.85
N VAL A 872 11.96 32.77 18.60
CA VAL A 872 13.36 33.05 18.26
C VAL A 872 13.46 34.18 17.25
N ALA A 873 14.40 35.09 17.47
CA ALA A 873 14.70 36.19 16.58
C ALA A 873 15.62 35.75 15.42
N ASP A 874 15.63 36.52 14.34
CA ASP A 874 16.55 36.32 13.21
C ASP A 874 18.01 36.46 13.66
N GLY A 875 18.87 35.54 13.21
CA GLY A 875 20.28 35.44 13.61
C GLY A 875 20.51 34.94 15.04
N ALA A 876 19.47 34.52 15.77
CA ALA A 876 19.61 34.05 17.15
C ALA A 876 20.29 32.67 17.21
N LYS A 877 21.19 32.49 18.20
CA LYS A 877 21.75 31.18 18.55
C LYS A 877 20.76 30.40 19.39
N VAL A 878 20.41 29.20 18.93
CA VAL A 878 19.52 28.27 19.63
C VAL A 878 20.31 27.08 20.15
N ALA A 879 20.07 26.70 21.40
CA ALA A 879 20.60 25.47 21.98
C ALA A 879 19.71 24.28 21.62
N ARG A 880 20.25 23.06 21.79
CA ARG A 880 19.48 21.82 21.69
C ARG A 880 18.22 21.88 22.58
N ASP A 881 17.10 21.42 22.04
CA ASP A 881 15.75 21.50 22.60
C ASP A 881 15.18 22.92 22.76
N GLY A 882 15.82 23.93 22.16
CA GLY A 882 15.31 25.29 22.07
C GLY A 882 13.99 25.34 21.29
N VAL A 883 13.02 26.09 21.80
CA VAL A 883 11.71 26.28 21.16
C VAL A 883 11.84 27.30 20.04
N LEU A 884 11.46 26.93 18.81
CA LEU A 884 11.51 27.80 17.64
C LEU A 884 10.21 28.61 17.50
N PHE A 885 9.07 27.92 17.50
CA PHE A 885 7.75 28.55 17.40
C PHE A 885 6.66 27.65 18.00
N THR A 886 5.54 28.27 18.36
CA THR A 886 4.35 27.60 18.90
C THR A 886 3.13 27.89 18.03
N TRP A 887 2.25 26.90 17.85
CA TRP A 887 1.02 27.09 17.08
C TRP A 887 -0.09 26.17 17.56
N ASP A 888 -1.32 26.48 17.17
CA ASP A 888 -2.46 25.59 17.33
C ASP A 888 -2.58 24.70 16.07
N PRO A 889 -2.35 23.38 16.18
CA PRO A 889 -2.43 22.49 15.02
C PRO A 889 -3.87 22.20 14.58
N TYR A 890 -4.86 22.50 15.42
CA TYR A 890 -6.27 22.14 15.19
C TYR A 890 -7.08 23.25 14.52
N THR A 891 -6.53 24.45 14.41
CA THR A 891 -7.21 25.58 13.78
C THR A 891 -6.30 26.25 12.74
N ASN A 892 -6.89 26.65 11.61
CA ASN A 892 -6.27 27.58 10.68
C ASN A 892 -6.83 28.98 11.01
N PRO A 893 -6.03 29.87 11.61
CA PRO A 893 -6.47 31.23 11.84
C PRO A 893 -6.45 32.03 10.53
N ILE A 894 -7.55 32.73 10.26
CA ILE A 894 -7.59 33.83 9.27
C ILE A 894 -7.31 35.09 10.05
N MET A 895 -6.18 35.73 9.78
CA MET A 895 -5.70 36.87 10.54
C MET A 895 -5.36 38.04 9.63
N THR A 896 -5.29 39.23 10.21
CA THR A 896 -4.88 40.43 9.47
C THR A 896 -3.42 40.80 9.69
N ASP A 897 -2.76 41.27 8.62
CA ASP A 897 -1.43 41.87 8.64
C ASP A 897 -1.45 43.40 8.87
N VAL A 898 -2.63 44.03 8.87
CA VAL A 898 -2.79 45.49 8.99
C VAL A 898 -3.84 45.87 10.05
N GLY A 899 -3.61 46.99 10.75
CA GLY A 899 -4.61 47.54 11.66
C GLY A 899 -5.67 48.38 10.94
N GLY A 900 -6.93 48.30 11.39
CA GLY A 900 -8.04 49.07 10.81
C GLY A 900 -9.38 48.72 11.44
N VAL A 901 -10.47 49.15 10.80
CA VAL A 901 -11.84 48.81 11.21
C VAL A 901 -12.34 47.67 10.33
N VAL A 902 -12.96 46.66 10.94
CA VAL A 902 -13.58 45.52 10.25
C VAL A 902 -14.88 45.96 9.59
N ARG A 903 -15.09 45.56 8.34
CA ARG A 903 -16.35 45.69 7.62
C ARG A 903 -16.76 44.34 7.06
N PHE A 904 -17.97 43.91 7.41
CA PHE A 904 -18.58 42.70 6.85
C PHE A 904 -19.19 43.00 5.49
N VAL A 905 -18.90 42.15 4.50
CA VAL A 905 -19.50 42.21 3.17
C VAL A 905 -20.02 40.82 2.82
N ASP A 906 -21.30 40.76 2.42
CA ASP A 906 -22.03 39.51 2.16
C ASP A 906 -22.06 38.53 3.35
N ILE A 907 -21.90 39.04 4.59
CA ILE A 907 -22.07 38.32 5.85
C ILE A 907 -23.40 38.76 6.47
N VAL A 908 -24.46 38.06 6.10
CA VAL A 908 -25.86 38.30 6.49
C VAL A 908 -26.36 37.15 7.36
N ASP A 909 -26.96 37.48 8.49
CA ASP A 909 -27.54 36.51 9.43
C ASP A 909 -28.67 35.69 8.75
N ASP A 910 -28.75 34.39 9.09
CA ASP A 910 -29.67 33.38 8.55
C ASP A 910 -29.53 33.02 7.05
N GLU A 911 -28.77 33.79 6.26
CA GLU A 911 -28.46 33.48 4.85
C GLU A 911 -27.04 32.93 4.67
N THR A 912 -26.03 33.63 5.22
CA THR A 912 -24.60 33.27 5.10
C THR A 912 -23.94 33.06 6.45
N VAL A 913 -24.62 33.42 7.54
CA VAL A 913 -24.19 33.16 8.92
C VAL A 913 -25.29 32.41 9.65
N ARG A 914 -24.90 31.36 10.36
CA ARG A 914 -25.77 30.66 11.30
C ARG A 914 -25.24 30.84 12.71
N GLU A 915 -26.12 31.21 13.63
CA GLU A 915 -25.83 31.09 15.06
C GLU A 915 -25.97 29.63 15.48
N GLU A 916 -24.85 29.00 15.83
CA GLU A 916 -24.86 27.73 16.53
C GLU A 916 -24.86 27.98 18.03
N LEU A 917 -25.87 27.42 18.70
CA LEU A 917 -26.00 27.49 20.15
C LEU A 917 -25.34 26.26 20.75
N ASP A 918 -24.29 26.48 21.53
CA ASP A 918 -23.68 25.41 22.30
C ASP A 918 -24.64 25.01 23.44
N GLU A 919 -25.25 23.83 23.31
CA GLU A 919 -26.33 23.31 24.16
C GLU A 919 -25.99 23.27 25.67
N LEU A 920 -24.69 23.33 26.03
CA LEU A 920 -24.22 23.26 27.41
C LEU A 920 -23.70 24.61 27.96
N THR A 921 -23.10 25.46 27.13
CA THR A 921 -22.55 26.76 27.58
C THR A 921 -23.52 27.93 27.38
N GLY A 922 -24.56 27.74 26.55
CA GLY A 922 -25.56 28.77 26.24
C GLY A 922 -25.00 29.96 25.44
N ARG A 923 -23.73 29.89 25.00
CA ARG A 923 -23.11 30.91 24.16
C ARG A 923 -23.41 30.64 22.69
N ARG A 924 -23.61 31.73 21.96
CA ARG A 924 -23.88 31.71 20.52
C ARG A 924 -22.56 31.89 19.78
N GLN A 925 -22.26 30.97 18.85
CA GLN A 925 -21.14 31.08 17.94
C GLN A 925 -21.66 31.39 16.54
N ARG A 926 -21.05 32.36 15.86
CA ARG A 926 -21.42 32.73 14.49
C ARG A 926 -20.55 31.94 13.51
N VAL A 927 -21.18 31.03 12.76
CA VAL A 927 -20.52 30.13 11.80
C VAL A 927 -20.96 30.50 10.39
N ILE A 928 -20.02 30.65 9.46
CA ILE A 928 -20.33 30.91 8.04
C ILE A 928 -20.93 29.65 7.40
N ILE A 929 -22.04 29.82 6.67
CA ILE A 929 -22.72 28.78 5.88
C ILE A 929 -22.76 29.17 4.40
N GLU A 930 -22.86 28.18 3.51
CA GLU A 930 -23.03 28.44 2.07
C GLU A 930 -24.43 29.05 1.78
N ASP A 931 -24.45 30.15 1.04
CA ASP A 931 -25.69 30.71 0.47
C ASP A 931 -26.32 29.71 -0.52
N ARG A 932 -27.63 29.47 -0.38
CA ARG A 932 -28.39 28.54 -1.24
C ARG A 932 -28.39 28.98 -2.70
N ASP A 933 -28.37 30.29 -2.96
CA ASP A 933 -28.39 30.87 -4.30
C ASP A 933 -27.00 31.08 -4.90
N LYS A 934 -25.93 30.87 -4.12
CA LYS A 934 -24.52 31.11 -4.46
C LYS A 934 -24.25 32.51 -5.02
N LYS A 935 -25.01 33.51 -4.57
CA LYS A 935 -24.85 34.92 -4.96
C LYS A 935 -24.01 35.70 -3.95
N LEU A 936 -24.15 35.38 -2.67
CA LEU A 936 -23.44 36.05 -1.58
C LEU A 936 -22.09 35.35 -1.31
N HIS A 937 -21.03 36.14 -1.15
CA HIS A 937 -19.68 35.64 -0.92
C HIS A 937 -19.07 36.27 0.35
N PRO A 938 -19.20 35.61 1.51
CA PRO A 938 -18.72 36.12 2.79
C PRO A 938 -17.26 36.60 2.77
N HIS A 939 -17.04 37.89 2.98
CA HIS A 939 -15.69 38.45 3.11
C HIS A 939 -15.62 39.56 4.17
N ILE A 940 -14.42 39.73 4.72
CA ILE A 940 -14.09 40.76 5.70
C ILE A 940 -13.13 41.75 5.06
N GLU A 941 -13.56 42.99 4.94
CA GLU A 941 -12.71 44.10 4.53
C GLU A 941 -12.13 44.81 5.76
N ILE A 942 -10.87 45.24 5.64
CA ILE A 942 -10.25 46.12 6.64
C ILE A 942 -10.10 47.50 6.03
N ILE A 943 -10.74 48.48 6.66
CA ILE A 943 -10.77 49.87 6.20
C ILE A 943 -9.97 50.76 7.15
N GLN A 944 -9.28 51.75 6.58
CA GLN A 944 -8.65 52.81 7.35
C GLN A 944 -9.41 54.12 7.09
N LYS A 945 -9.97 54.72 8.15
CA LYS A 945 -10.63 56.02 8.09
C LYS A 945 -9.60 57.14 8.26
N LYS A 946 -9.36 57.93 7.20
CA LYS A 946 -8.52 59.14 7.25
C LYS A 946 -9.34 60.34 6.78
N GLY A 947 -10.12 60.94 7.70
CA GLY A 947 -11.13 61.96 7.37
C GLY A 947 -12.39 61.34 6.74
N GLU A 948 -12.99 62.01 5.75
CA GLU A 948 -14.16 61.48 4.99
C GLU A 948 -13.81 60.42 3.93
N LYS A 949 -12.51 60.18 3.67
CA LYS A 949 -12.07 59.16 2.70
C LYS A 949 -11.78 57.84 3.39
N GLU A 950 -12.55 56.83 3.04
CA GLU A 950 -12.33 55.44 3.43
C GLU A 950 -11.44 54.76 2.40
N LYS A 951 -10.32 54.18 2.83
CA LYS A 951 -9.45 53.37 1.99
C LYS A 951 -9.52 51.91 2.45
N ARG A 952 -9.92 51.01 1.54
CA ARG A 952 -9.82 49.56 1.73
C ARG A 952 -8.35 49.16 1.69
N LEU A 953 -7.87 48.55 2.78
CA LEU A 953 -6.48 48.10 2.90
C LEU A 953 -6.33 46.65 2.45
N ARG A 954 -7.20 45.76 2.98
CA ARG A 954 -7.15 44.32 2.75
C ARG A 954 -8.56 43.74 2.70
N ASP A 955 -8.65 42.58 2.07
CA ASP A 955 -9.87 41.80 1.91
C ASP A 955 -9.58 40.32 2.17
N PHE A 956 -10.37 39.74 3.08
CA PHE A 956 -10.23 38.36 3.53
C PHE A 956 -11.51 37.60 3.19
N VAL A 957 -11.42 36.67 2.24
CA VAL A 957 -12.52 35.75 1.93
C VAL A 957 -12.65 34.75 3.08
N ILE A 958 -13.85 34.67 3.67
CA ILE A 958 -14.13 33.77 4.78
C ILE A 958 -14.80 32.51 4.23
N PRO A 959 -14.15 31.33 4.35
CA PRO A 959 -14.69 30.10 3.81
C PRO A 959 -15.87 29.57 4.64
N GLU A 960 -16.66 28.70 4.03
CA GLU A 960 -17.73 27.96 4.71
C GLU A 960 -17.18 27.18 5.93
N GLY A 961 -17.96 27.18 7.02
CA GLY A 961 -17.60 26.51 8.27
C GLY A 961 -16.59 27.28 9.14
N ALA A 962 -16.14 28.46 8.70
CA ALA A 962 -15.32 29.34 9.53
C ALA A 962 -16.14 29.94 10.69
N GLN A 963 -15.53 29.99 11.87
CA GLN A 963 -16.09 30.63 13.06
C GLN A 963 -15.58 32.07 13.13
N LEU A 964 -16.50 33.03 13.13
CA LEU A 964 -16.15 34.45 13.25
C LEU A 964 -15.74 34.78 14.68
N THR A 965 -14.60 35.45 14.84
CA THR A 965 -14.10 35.90 16.16
C THR A 965 -14.21 37.41 16.36
N VAL A 966 -14.57 38.16 15.32
CA VAL A 966 -14.73 39.62 15.33
C VAL A 966 -16.16 40.02 14.99
N GLU A 967 -16.54 41.24 15.38
CA GLU A 967 -17.83 41.86 15.04
C GLU A 967 -17.67 42.94 13.97
N ASP A 968 -18.76 43.25 13.25
CA ASP A 968 -18.77 44.32 12.26
C ASP A 968 -18.53 45.68 12.93
N GLY A 969 -17.65 46.50 12.36
CA GLY A 969 -17.25 47.79 12.93
C GLY A 969 -16.21 47.73 14.05
N GLN A 970 -15.72 46.55 14.42
CA GLN A 970 -14.67 46.39 15.44
C GLN A 970 -13.32 46.95 14.96
N GLU A 971 -12.59 47.65 15.85
CA GLU A 971 -11.20 48.02 15.61
C GLU A 971 -10.26 46.82 15.85
N VAL A 972 -9.41 46.53 14.88
CA VAL A 972 -8.47 45.40 14.89
C VAL A 972 -7.04 45.88 14.68
N TYR A 973 -6.10 45.20 15.32
CA TYR A 973 -4.66 45.44 15.15
C TYR A 973 -4.04 44.34 14.28
N ALA A 974 -2.89 44.65 13.67
CA ALA A 974 -2.11 43.68 12.90
C ALA A 974 -1.72 42.49 13.79
N GLY A 975 -2.10 41.28 13.41
CA GLY A 975 -1.91 40.07 14.22
C GLY A 975 -3.20 39.47 14.78
N LEU A 976 -4.32 40.20 14.74
CA LEU A 976 -5.59 39.69 15.28
C LEU A 976 -6.24 38.66 14.35
N VAL A 977 -6.76 37.59 14.95
CA VAL A 977 -7.54 36.56 14.25
C VAL A 977 -8.96 37.07 13.98
N LEU A 978 -9.34 37.14 12.71
CA LEU A 978 -10.66 37.55 12.21
C LEU A 978 -11.66 36.37 12.23
N ALA A 979 -11.19 35.18 11.83
CA ALA A 979 -11.99 33.97 11.84
C ALA A 979 -11.10 32.74 12.07
N LYS A 980 -11.68 31.68 12.63
CA LYS A 980 -11.02 30.39 12.82
C LYS A 980 -11.68 29.34 11.96
N VAL A 981 -10.91 28.71 11.09
CA VAL A 981 -11.35 27.50 10.40
C VAL A 981 -10.88 26.32 11.23
N SER A 982 -11.79 25.53 11.76
CA SER A 982 -11.40 24.24 12.37
C SER A 982 -10.75 23.40 11.28
N ARG A 983 -9.48 23.01 11.46
CA ARG A 983 -8.93 21.96 10.63
C ARG A 983 -9.72 20.71 10.96
N GLU A 984 -10.45 20.16 9.99
CA GLU A 984 -10.80 18.75 10.07
C GLU A 984 -9.48 18.02 10.31
N ALA A 985 -9.34 17.46 11.51
CA ALA A 985 -8.11 16.85 11.98
C ALA A 985 -7.50 16.08 10.83
N TYR A 986 -6.24 16.41 10.49
CA TYR A 986 -5.45 15.70 9.49
C TYR A 986 -5.83 14.24 9.58
N LYS A 987 -6.44 13.72 8.50
CA LYS A 987 -6.96 12.36 8.44
C LYS A 987 -5.99 11.49 9.20
N THR A 988 -6.49 10.83 10.24
CA THR A 988 -5.73 9.86 11.01
C THR A 988 -4.88 9.11 10.00
N ARG A 989 -3.54 9.11 10.16
CA ARG A 989 -2.63 8.23 9.40
C ARG A 989 -2.92 6.78 9.84
N ASP A 990 -4.17 6.38 9.66
CA ASP A 990 -4.68 5.07 9.94
C ASP A 990 -4.29 4.25 8.72
N ILE A 991 -3.39 3.32 8.97
CA ILE A 991 -2.84 2.35 8.02
C ILE A 991 -3.98 1.70 7.21
N THR A 992 -5.18 1.60 7.78
CA THR A 992 -6.39 1.00 7.19
C THR A 992 -7.10 1.86 6.14
N GLY A 993 -6.85 3.17 6.11
CA GLY A 993 -7.33 4.13 5.12
C GLY A 993 -6.36 4.33 3.95
N GLY A 994 -5.14 3.78 4.05
CA GLY A 994 -4.08 3.95 3.06
C GLY A 994 -4.34 3.22 1.74
N LEU A 995 -4.94 2.02 1.75
CA LEU A 995 -5.10 1.22 0.52
C LEU A 995 -5.99 1.89 -0.54
N PRO A 996 -7.17 2.46 -0.21
CA PRO A 996 -7.95 3.25 -1.17
C PRO A 996 -7.15 4.41 -1.76
N ARG A 997 -6.32 5.08 -0.95
CA ARG A 997 -5.47 6.17 -1.42
C ARG A 997 -4.40 5.67 -2.39
N VAL A 998 -3.75 4.56 -2.08
CA VAL A 998 -2.79 3.90 -2.98
C VAL A 998 -3.46 3.50 -4.29
N ALA A 999 -4.68 2.95 -4.24
CA ALA A 999 -5.45 2.63 -5.44
C ALA A 999 -5.80 3.88 -6.27
N GLU A 1000 -6.17 5.00 -5.64
CA GLU A 1000 -6.39 6.28 -6.33
C GLU A 1000 -5.14 6.80 -7.05
N LEU A 1001 -3.96 6.65 -6.41
CA LEU A 1001 -2.67 7.02 -7.01
C LEU A 1001 -2.36 6.19 -8.25
N PHE A 1002 -2.51 4.86 -8.17
CA PHE A 1002 -2.30 3.97 -9.32
C PHE A 1002 -3.33 4.16 -10.44
N GLU A 1003 -4.56 4.55 -10.09
CA GLU A 1003 -5.57 4.88 -11.09
C GLU A 1003 -5.41 6.30 -11.67
N ALA A 1004 -4.42 7.07 -11.20
CA ALA A 1004 -4.20 8.47 -11.57
C ALA A 1004 -5.51 9.29 -11.51
N ARG A 1005 -6.36 9.02 -10.50
CA ARG A 1005 -7.65 9.71 -10.37
C ARG A 1005 -7.42 11.17 -10.05
N ARG A 1006 -8.08 12.04 -10.80
CA ARG A 1006 -8.19 13.46 -10.43
C ARG A 1006 -8.96 13.54 -9.10
N PRO A 1007 -8.44 14.28 -8.10
CA PRO A 1007 -9.19 14.55 -6.88
C PRO A 1007 -10.58 15.11 -7.22
N LYS A 1008 -11.59 14.76 -6.45
CA LYS A 1008 -12.95 15.33 -6.63
C LYS A 1008 -12.93 16.85 -6.50
N ASP A 1009 -12.05 17.34 -5.63
CA ASP A 1009 -11.82 18.76 -5.45
C ASP A 1009 -10.33 19.08 -5.68
N PRO A 1010 -9.91 19.32 -6.93
CA PRO A 1010 -8.52 19.62 -7.23
C PRO A 1010 -8.17 21.05 -6.78
N ALA A 1011 -6.95 21.21 -6.28
CA ALA A 1011 -6.32 22.53 -6.17
C ALA A 1011 -6.00 23.04 -7.58
N THR A 1012 -6.12 24.36 -7.77
CA THR A 1012 -5.68 25.03 -9.00
C THR A 1012 -4.26 25.51 -8.73
N ILE A 1013 -3.34 25.20 -9.65
CA ILE A 1013 -1.91 25.49 -9.53
C ILE A 1013 -1.54 26.40 -10.69
N SER A 1014 -0.66 27.36 -10.48
CA SER A 1014 -0.16 28.22 -11.57
C SER A 1014 0.80 27.44 -12.48
N GLU A 1015 0.61 27.51 -13.79
CA GLU A 1015 1.54 26.96 -14.79
C GLU A 1015 2.68 27.94 -15.14
N VAL A 1016 2.54 29.21 -14.74
CA VAL A 1016 3.48 30.29 -15.06
C VAL A 1016 3.88 31.07 -13.81
N ASP A 1017 5.10 31.61 -13.84
CA ASP A 1017 5.55 32.60 -12.86
C ASP A 1017 4.86 33.93 -13.13
N GLY A 1018 4.44 34.66 -12.09
CA GLY A 1018 3.88 35.99 -12.30
C GLY A 1018 3.21 36.62 -11.09
N THR A 1019 2.64 37.80 -11.29
CA THR A 1019 1.86 38.52 -10.27
C THR A 1019 0.37 38.20 -10.40
N VAL A 1020 -0.25 37.82 -9.28
CA VAL A 1020 -1.67 37.45 -9.20
C VAL A 1020 -2.55 38.70 -9.20
N ARG A 1021 -3.56 38.72 -10.07
CA ARG A 1021 -4.61 39.73 -10.11
C ARG A 1021 -5.98 39.07 -10.14
N PHE A 1022 -6.89 39.52 -9.28
CA PHE A 1022 -8.24 38.97 -9.24
C PHE A 1022 -9.14 39.68 -10.25
N GLY A 1023 -9.87 38.88 -11.03
CA GLY A 1023 -10.90 39.32 -11.96
C GLY A 1023 -12.30 39.25 -11.37
N GLU A 1024 -13.29 39.46 -12.24
CA GLU A 1024 -14.71 39.37 -11.87
C GLU A 1024 -15.16 37.93 -11.63
N ILE A 1025 -16.23 37.78 -10.85
CA ILE A 1025 -16.89 36.49 -10.65
C ILE A 1025 -17.91 36.30 -11.77
N LYS A 1026 -17.64 35.35 -12.68
CA LYS A 1026 -18.57 34.96 -13.74
C LYS A 1026 -19.07 33.55 -13.51
N ARG A 1027 -20.40 33.38 -13.55
CA ARG A 1027 -21.07 32.07 -13.42
C ARG A 1027 -20.65 31.29 -12.16
N GLY A 1028 -20.46 31.98 -11.03
CA GLY A 1028 -20.10 31.38 -9.74
C GLY A 1028 -18.62 30.96 -9.61
N LYS A 1029 -17.77 31.33 -10.57
CA LYS A 1029 -16.31 31.18 -10.48
C LYS A 1029 -15.63 32.54 -10.54
N ARG A 1030 -14.61 32.73 -9.71
CA ARG A 1030 -13.71 33.87 -9.72
C ARG A 1030 -12.62 33.65 -10.77
N GLU A 1031 -12.47 34.62 -11.66
CA GLU A 1031 -11.35 34.69 -12.59
C GLU A 1031 -10.09 35.16 -11.84
N ILE A 1032 -8.96 34.47 -12.01
CA ILE A 1032 -7.66 34.84 -11.44
C ILE A 1032 -6.66 34.92 -12.60
N TYR A 1033 -6.06 36.08 -12.78
CA TYR A 1033 -5.05 36.33 -13.82
C TYR A 1033 -3.66 36.27 -13.19
N VAL A 1034 -2.76 35.48 -13.77
CA VAL A 1034 -1.34 35.51 -13.43
C VAL A 1034 -0.61 36.22 -14.56
N HIS A 1035 -0.01 37.37 -14.24
CA HIS A 1035 0.74 38.18 -15.19
C HIS A 1035 2.23 37.81 -15.14
N PRO A 1036 2.77 37.10 -16.14
CA PRO A 1036 4.21 36.86 -16.22
C PRO A 1036 4.97 38.16 -16.50
N GLU A 1037 6.26 38.20 -16.15
CA GLU A 1037 7.13 39.36 -16.45
C GLU A 1037 7.28 39.56 -17.97
N GLU A 1038 7.26 38.47 -18.75
CA GLU A 1038 7.20 38.47 -20.21
C GLU A 1038 6.13 37.46 -20.69
N GLY A 1039 5.12 37.92 -21.42
CA GLY A 1039 4.07 37.06 -22.00
C GLY A 1039 2.65 37.58 -21.80
N GLU A 1040 1.67 36.80 -22.26
CA GLU A 1040 0.25 37.09 -22.05
C GLU A 1040 -0.22 36.63 -20.66
N PRO A 1041 -1.17 37.33 -20.02
CA PRO A 1041 -1.72 36.91 -18.74
C PRO A 1041 -2.48 35.59 -18.87
N GLN A 1042 -2.19 34.66 -17.97
CA GLN A 1042 -2.86 33.37 -17.93
C GLN A 1042 -4.06 33.41 -16.99
N LEU A 1043 -5.23 33.02 -17.49
CA LEU A 1043 -6.50 33.02 -16.75
C LEU A 1043 -6.78 31.65 -16.11
N TYR A 1044 -7.07 31.66 -14.82
CA TYR A 1044 -7.53 30.53 -14.02
C TYR A 1044 -8.93 30.79 -13.47
N GLU A 1045 -9.84 29.81 -13.54
CA GLU A 1045 -11.19 29.93 -12.98
C GLU A 1045 -11.33 29.09 -11.70
N VAL A 1046 -11.48 29.75 -10.54
CA VAL A 1046 -11.64 29.09 -9.24
C VAL A 1046 -13.05 29.32 -8.70
N PRO A 1047 -13.77 28.31 -8.18
CA PRO A 1047 -15.08 28.53 -7.54
C PRO A 1047 -15.00 29.58 -6.43
N ALA A 1048 -15.92 30.56 -6.43
CA ALA A 1048 -15.80 31.76 -5.60
C ALA A 1048 -15.79 31.51 -4.07
N GLY A 1049 -16.40 30.41 -3.60
CA GLY A 1049 -16.43 30.04 -2.18
C GLY A 1049 -15.22 29.23 -1.68
N LYS A 1050 -14.24 28.93 -2.54
CA LYS A 1050 -13.02 28.21 -2.10
C LYS A 1050 -12.04 29.15 -1.41
N HIS A 1051 -11.40 28.66 -0.35
CA HIS A 1051 -10.29 29.36 0.29
C HIS A 1051 -9.09 29.46 -0.65
N LEU A 1052 -8.63 30.69 -0.91
CA LEU A 1052 -7.44 31.00 -1.69
C LEU A 1052 -6.25 31.22 -0.73
N ARG A 1053 -5.08 30.67 -1.07
CA ARG A 1053 -3.83 30.87 -0.33
C ARG A 1053 -3.05 32.12 -0.73
N VAL A 1054 -3.42 32.72 -1.86
CA VAL A 1054 -2.76 33.88 -2.44
C VAL A 1054 -3.68 35.09 -2.35
N HIS A 1055 -3.09 36.28 -2.23
CA HIS A 1055 -3.77 37.56 -2.27
C HIS A 1055 -3.49 38.29 -3.59
N GLU A 1056 -4.30 39.32 -3.86
CA GLU A 1056 -4.06 40.20 -5.01
C GLU A 1056 -2.73 40.96 -4.83
N GLY A 1057 -1.88 40.89 -5.86
CA GLY A 1057 -0.54 41.47 -5.85
C GLY A 1057 0.58 40.51 -5.43
N ASP A 1058 0.26 39.30 -4.97
CA ASP A 1058 1.27 38.31 -4.61
C ASP A 1058 1.98 37.75 -5.86
N ARG A 1059 3.27 37.42 -5.73
CA ARG A 1059 4.07 36.81 -6.78
C ARG A 1059 4.10 35.30 -6.59
N VAL A 1060 3.59 34.56 -7.57
CA VAL A 1060 3.54 33.09 -7.60
C VAL A 1060 4.57 32.54 -8.57
N ARG A 1061 5.07 31.32 -8.30
CA ARG A 1061 5.87 30.55 -9.24
C ARG A 1061 5.03 29.50 -9.96
N ALA A 1062 5.52 29.00 -11.08
CA ALA A 1062 5.00 27.83 -11.74
C ALA A 1062 5.09 26.64 -10.79
N GLY A 1063 3.93 26.08 -10.44
CA GLY A 1063 3.80 25.00 -9.45
C GLY A 1063 3.22 25.42 -8.09
N ASP A 1064 3.05 26.72 -7.83
CA ASP A 1064 2.45 27.27 -6.59
C ASP A 1064 0.91 27.25 -6.58
#